data_AF-A0A6B1CNG8-F1
#
_entry.id   AF-A0A6B1CNG8-F1
#
_cell.length_a   1.000
_cell.length_b   1.000
_cell.length_c   1.000
_cell.angle_alpha   90.00
_cell.angle_beta   90.00
_cell.angle_gamma   90.00
#
_symmetry.space_group_name_H-M   'P 1'
#
loop_
_entity.id
_entity.type
_entity.pdbx_description
1 polymer ?
#
loop_
_entity_poly.entity_id
_entity_poly.type
_entity_poly.pdbx_seq_one_letter_code
_entity_poly.pdbx_strand_id
1 'polypeptide(L)'
;MTKSLSRMGTWKTYSTHDGLPSLRIEHIAEDREGYIWFATWDNGACRFDGDAFQHFTTQDGLAHDQIFFIQKDRQERLWFSTLKGVCWYDGADFHHLEDDGIAGRPVQFIYEDRQSRIWFGGAETLGYYDGAVFHDLTPLYLQQHQQLFSSPWPSFCRGIAQDPQDHLWFGFENLIRFDGESFHRYEADDGFPRIRAGYAVGQDHTGKVWIGWIQDGRFHFHDNSTQSIKVGLNCRLRRMMCDQEGRMWFCTLEGAFYQDDDGFSRFTAADGLPHSVVKSMFQDREHQFWFATWNGVGRYDAHSINVFDLRGDSFPSEVSQIAQDRRGDIWVGYASPHLGRQIKSLARFDGEHFTFVDRSEKGPGVGNCFSIYEDLEGHLWFGGGNGLFRYEGQKLKMRKLAADVDAGGICSITQDQEGRFIFGYWEHYALNKRKKLLASPLKIVYQQGEQFQTIFAEENKKTPLSRIGAVLATRNNEIYFHLTSRDSSTSVIGFARWHPQEGLTWYGVEDGLIDNHVSDLLLDRHGNLWIATQGGLSCFDGRSFRSFTTEDGLPSNRIHCLFEDARGHLWIGTDKGVALYDGRLFQAIQSPHIGPVCRILEDRDGTFWLGTVVGAIIRYRPRQTPPQIRLIRVTTDQVYESVADVCSSTAGQPVVFEYKGLSFSTHPRDMLYEYRLQGYDADWCIATRELRSCYQDLPPGDYTFQVRAIDRDLNYSEMAQVQLVVESDPQIEISAAFRGGNQWIGQTKGLRPFQTKLMEVAPTDLTVLILGETGVGKGSAARALHELSAYGNGPFIQVNCGALSQALIDRELFGSKNERAKTAVRKVGKVERAKDGTLFLDEIGEMPLETQDKILRLLEERTFERVGGTQTRTAQTRIVAATSRDLEKMVQAGIFRAELYSRLQLFPLYIPPLREHKEDIPALVEFFKNRMAAYLDKEPVSLSSEVMEMLQAYDWPGNVRELEHFIQQAVIACKSSQIGTTDLMQCGFDLADSTLGLKGRALSVSQGREIMPLLEFERRYILKVLNAVNWRVNGPKGAAALLGVPPSTLRSKMSKLGIKRS
;
A
#
# COMPACT_ATOMS: atom_id res chain seq x y z
N MET A 1 -2.44 -26.41 42.00
CA MET A 1 -3.58 -25.58 41.57
C MET A 1 -3.96 -26.05 40.18
N THR A 2 -4.99 -26.89 40.10
CA THR A 2 -5.55 -27.44 38.88
C THR A 2 -6.57 -26.45 38.34
N LYS A 3 -6.15 -25.56 37.43
CA LYS A 3 -7.11 -24.88 36.55
C LYS A 3 -7.44 -25.88 35.43
N SER A 4 -8.70 -26.27 35.34
CA SER A 4 -9.23 -27.01 34.18
C SER A 4 -8.85 -26.26 32.89
N LEU A 5 -8.50 -27.02 31.84
CA LEU A 5 -8.15 -26.52 30.51
C LEU A 5 -9.21 -25.61 29.87
N SER A 6 -10.44 -25.59 30.39
CA SER A 6 -11.58 -24.90 29.77
C SER A 6 -11.50 -23.37 29.81
N ARG A 7 -10.50 -22.76 30.46
CA ARG A 7 -10.42 -21.28 30.66
C ARG A 7 -9.02 -20.70 30.45
N MET A 8 -8.41 -20.94 29.29
CA MET A 8 -7.04 -20.50 28.99
C MET A 8 -6.89 -19.58 27.78
N GLY A 9 -7.99 -19.10 27.20
CA GLY A 9 -7.97 -18.14 26.10
C GLY A 9 -7.52 -16.74 26.52
N THR A 10 -7.34 -15.86 25.54
CA THR A 10 -6.84 -14.50 25.74
C THR A 10 -7.95 -13.45 25.62
N TRP A 11 -7.90 -12.43 26.48
CA TRP A 11 -8.85 -11.33 26.48
C TRP A 11 -8.25 -10.06 25.90
N LYS A 12 -9.03 -9.35 25.09
CA LYS A 12 -8.78 -7.97 24.70
C LYS A 12 -10.02 -7.13 25.03
N THR A 13 -9.84 -6.04 25.76
CA THR A 13 -10.93 -5.16 26.16
C THR A 13 -10.90 -3.87 25.37
N TYR A 14 -12.06 -3.38 24.94
CA TYR A 14 -12.22 -2.10 24.25
C TYR A 14 -13.08 -1.15 25.08
N SER A 15 -12.62 0.09 25.18
CA SER A 15 -13.19 1.17 25.98
C SER A 15 -13.24 2.47 25.19
N THR A 16 -13.66 3.56 25.82
CA THR A 16 -13.63 4.91 25.23
C THR A 16 -12.21 5.39 24.91
N HIS A 17 -11.18 4.85 25.58
CA HIS A 17 -9.78 5.15 25.24
C HIS A 17 -9.36 4.58 23.89
N ASP A 18 -10.03 3.52 23.44
CA ASP A 18 -9.75 2.83 22.17
C ASP A 18 -10.57 3.41 21.01
N GLY A 19 -11.46 4.38 21.27
CA GLY A 19 -12.33 5.01 20.27
C GLY A 19 -13.80 4.61 20.33
N LEU A 20 -14.19 3.74 21.27
CA LEU A 20 -15.59 3.35 21.46
C LEU A 20 -16.43 4.56 21.94
N PRO A 21 -17.57 4.89 21.30
CA PRO A 21 -18.32 6.11 21.63
C PRO A 21 -19.07 6.04 22.95
N SER A 22 -19.35 4.83 23.46
CA SER A 22 -20.02 4.62 24.76
C SER A 22 -19.48 3.38 25.45
N LEU A 23 -19.42 3.41 26.78
CA LEU A 23 -19.09 2.24 27.60
C LEU A 23 -20.27 1.28 27.77
N ARG A 24 -21.51 1.72 27.48
CA ARG A 24 -22.71 0.90 27.66
C ARG A 24 -23.14 0.28 26.34
N ILE A 25 -22.68 -0.96 26.13
CA ILE A 25 -22.99 -1.72 24.92
C ILE A 25 -24.17 -2.64 25.18
N GLU A 26 -25.19 -2.56 24.33
CA GLU A 26 -26.45 -3.30 24.44
C GLU A 26 -26.47 -4.55 23.55
N HIS A 27 -25.90 -4.46 22.35
CA HIS A 27 -25.84 -5.58 21.41
C HIS A 27 -24.61 -5.53 20.50
N ILE A 28 -24.24 -6.69 19.94
CA ILE A 28 -23.14 -6.86 18.99
C ILE A 28 -23.64 -7.67 17.80
N ALA A 29 -23.32 -7.24 16.58
CA ALA A 29 -23.59 -7.97 15.36
C ALA A 29 -22.42 -7.81 14.38
N GLU A 30 -22.43 -8.58 13.31
CA GLU A 30 -21.44 -8.51 12.24
C GLU A 30 -22.16 -8.34 10.90
N ASP A 31 -21.69 -7.44 10.06
CA ASP A 31 -22.24 -7.26 8.71
C ASP A 31 -21.63 -8.23 7.68
N ARG A 32 -22.12 -8.16 6.44
CA ARG A 32 -21.59 -8.96 5.32
C ARG A 32 -20.14 -8.62 4.95
N GLU A 33 -19.70 -7.41 5.26
CA GLU A 33 -18.38 -6.90 4.91
C GLU A 33 -17.32 -7.31 5.93
N GLY A 34 -17.73 -7.71 7.14
CA GLY A 34 -16.86 -8.15 8.24
C GLY A 34 -16.64 -7.13 9.32
N TYR A 35 -17.37 -6.02 9.30
CA TYR A 35 -17.31 -5.07 10.39
C TYR A 35 -18.17 -5.56 11.56
N ILE A 36 -17.66 -5.33 12.77
CA ILE A 36 -18.43 -5.55 13.99
C ILE A 36 -19.19 -4.29 14.33
N TRP A 37 -20.50 -4.44 14.51
CA TRP A 37 -21.41 -3.37 14.90
C TRP A 37 -21.79 -3.49 16.37
N PHE A 38 -21.71 -2.38 17.08
CA PHE A 38 -22.07 -2.25 18.48
C PHE A 38 -23.28 -1.32 18.61
N ALA A 39 -24.35 -1.83 19.21
CA ALA A 39 -25.47 -1.00 19.66
C ALA A 39 -25.12 -0.39 21.02
N THR A 40 -25.28 0.93 21.16
CA THR A 40 -25.01 1.63 22.41
C THR A 40 -26.28 2.19 23.05
N TRP A 41 -26.22 2.36 24.38
CA TRP A 41 -27.35 2.88 25.16
C TRP A 41 -27.64 4.37 24.92
N ASP A 42 -26.63 5.18 24.60
CA ASP A 42 -26.73 6.65 24.62
C ASP A 42 -26.05 7.37 23.45
N ASN A 43 -25.19 6.72 22.68
CA ASN A 43 -24.43 7.33 21.59
C ASN A 43 -24.55 6.49 20.32
N GLY A 44 -25.75 6.19 19.85
CA GLY A 44 -26.00 5.57 18.54
C GLY A 44 -25.35 4.20 18.32
N ALA A 45 -24.94 3.95 17.07
CA ALA A 45 -24.28 2.72 16.65
C ALA A 45 -22.79 2.97 16.43
N CYS A 46 -21.98 1.93 16.60
CA CYS A 46 -20.56 2.00 16.29
C CYS A 46 -20.14 0.81 15.44
N ARG A 47 -19.42 1.06 14.35
CA ARG A 47 -18.83 0.05 13.47
C ARG A 47 -17.34 -0.05 13.72
N PHE A 48 -16.78 -1.26 13.75
CA PHE A 48 -15.37 -1.51 14.00
C PHE A 48 -14.76 -2.43 12.95
N ASP A 49 -13.57 -2.05 12.47
CA ASP A 49 -12.89 -2.70 11.36
C ASP A 49 -11.63 -3.50 11.76
N GLY A 50 -11.41 -3.68 13.06
CA GLY A 50 -10.20 -4.29 13.60
C GLY A 50 -9.15 -3.29 14.07
N ASP A 51 -9.21 -2.04 13.63
CA ASP A 51 -8.27 -0.96 13.97
C ASP A 51 -9.00 0.29 14.47
N ALA A 52 -10.00 0.78 13.74
CA ALA A 52 -10.71 2.01 14.03
C ALA A 52 -12.22 1.79 14.28
N PHE A 53 -12.77 2.64 15.14
CA PHE A 53 -14.20 2.75 15.41
C PHE A 53 -14.79 3.92 14.62
N GLN A 54 -15.86 3.65 13.89
CA GLN A 54 -16.69 4.66 13.23
C GLN A 54 -18.02 4.76 13.97
N HIS A 55 -18.45 5.99 14.22
CA HIS A 55 -19.63 6.30 15.02
C HIS A 55 -20.76 6.81 14.12
N PHE A 56 -21.98 6.33 14.37
CA PHE A 56 -23.19 6.70 13.64
C PHE A 56 -24.26 7.15 14.64
N THR A 57 -24.97 8.22 14.28
CA THR A 57 -26.01 8.87 15.08
C THR A 57 -27.25 9.14 14.24
N THR A 58 -28.25 9.77 14.84
CA THR A 58 -29.41 10.33 14.15
C THR A 58 -29.05 11.30 13.01
N GLN A 59 -27.87 11.92 13.04
CA GLN A 59 -27.39 12.78 11.95
C GLN A 59 -27.02 11.98 10.70
N ASP A 60 -26.68 10.70 10.87
CA ASP A 60 -26.25 9.79 9.81
C ASP A 60 -27.41 8.91 9.28
N GLY A 61 -28.63 9.12 9.78
CA GLY A 61 -29.83 8.38 9.36
C GLY A 61 -30.32 7.30 10.34
N LEU A 62 -29.75 7.18 11.54
CA LEU A 62 -30.35 6.30 12.57
C LEU A 62 -31.70 6.85 13.06
N ALA A 63 -32.63 5.96 13.38
CA ALA A 63 -33.94 6.35 13.94
C ALA A 63 -33.84 7.01 15.34
N HIS A 64 -32.87 6.59 16.15
CA HIS A 64 -32.55 7.21 17.44
C HIS A 64 -31.16 6.79 17.92
N ASP A 65 -30.53 7.63 18.76
CA ASP A 65 -29.20 7.35 19.35
C ASP A 65 -29.22 6.34 20.50
N GLN A 66 -30.37 5.75 20.83
CA GLN A 66 -30.47 4.70 21.84
C GLN A 66 -30.87 3.41 21.13
N ILE A 67 -29.93 2.48 21.03
CA ILE A 67 -30.08 1.25 20.25
C ILE A 67 -30.10 0.06 21.21
N PHE A 68 -31.13 -0.78 21.07
CA PHE A 68 -31.31 -1.94 21.96
C PHE A 68 -30.80 -3.24 21.35
N PHE A 69 -30.94 -3.39 20.02
CA PHE A 69 -30.61 -4.63 19.32
C PHE A 69 -30.26 -4.39 17.86
N ILE A 70 -29.44 -5.30 17.32
CA ILE A 70 -29.07 -5.33 15.90
C ILE A 70 -29.34 -6.75 15.40
N GLN A 71 -30.13 -6.88 14.35
CA GLN A 71 -30.46 -8.15 13.70
C GLN A 71 -30.00 -8.11 12.25
N LYS A 72 -29.21 -9.10 11.84
CA LYS A 72 -28.92 -9.33 10.42
C LYS A 72 -30.03 -10.18 9.81
N ASP A 73 -30.57 -9.77 8.67
CA ASP A 73 -31.56 -10.56 7.93
C ASP A 73 -30.92 -11.44 6.85
N ARG A 74 -31.71 -12.34 6.24
CA ARG A 74 -31.27 -13.21 5.13
C ARG A 74 -30.86 -12.47 3.85
N GLN A 75 -31.22 -11.18 3.74
CA GLN A 75 -30.78 -10.31 2.64
C GLN A 75 -29.48 -9.56 2.99
N GLU A 76 -28.85 -9.93 4.11
CA GLU A 76 -27.60 -9.37 4.61
C GLU A 76 -27.70 -7.90 5.06
N ARG A 77 -28.92 -7.40 5.31
CA ARG A 77 -29.17 -6.06 5.84
C ARG A 77 -29.12 -6.09 7.36
N LEU A 78 -28.65 -5.00 7.97
CA LEU A 78 -28.64 -4.86 9.43
C LEU A 78 -29.81 -4.01 9.89
N TRP A 79 -30.71 -4.60 10.67
CA TRP A 79 -31.84 -3.91 11.29
C TRP A 79 -31.48 -3.45 12.70
N PHE A 80 -31.74 -2.19 13.02
CA PHE A 80 -31.44 -1.55 14.29
C PHE A 80 -32.74 -1.21 15.02
N SER A 81 -32.91 -1.78 16.21
CA SER A 81 -34.04 -1.44 17.08
C SER A 81 -33.69 -0.29 18.00
N THR A 82 -34.54 0.72 18.06
CA THR A 82 -34.25 1.97 18.76
C THR A 82 -35.37 2.40 19.71
N LEU A 83 -35.12 3.45 20.49
CA LEU A 83 -36.16 4.08 21.33
C LEU A 83 -37.34 4.64 20.53
N LYS A 84 -37.13 5.05 19.27
CA LYS A 84 -38.16 5.70 18.43
C LYS A 84 -38.32 4.99 17.10
N GLY A 85 -38.63 3.69 17.15
CA GLY A 85 -38.86 2.86 15.98
C GLY A 85 -37.63 2.08 15.53
N VAL A 86 -37.55 1.82 14.22
CA VAL A 86 -36.57 0.92 13.61
C VAL A 86 -36.01 1.56 12.34
N CYS A 87 -34.74 1.27 12.06
CA CYS A 87 -34.10 1.57 10.77
C CYS A 87 -33.26 0.36 10.35
N TRP A 88 -32.87 0.29 9.08
CA TRP A 88 -31.98 -0.77 8.59
C TRP A 88 -30.91 -0.20 7.68
N TYR A 89 -29.76 -0.87 7.62
CA TYR A 89 -28.58 -0.48 6.86
C TYR A 89 -28.33 -1.49 5.73
N ASP A 90 -28.12 -0.98 4.52
CA ASP A 90 -28.00 -1.77 3.29
C ASP A 90 -26.55 -2.02 2.84
N GLY A 91 -25.58 -1.44 3.56
CA GLY A 91 -24.16 -1.42 3.19
C GLY A 91 -23.64 -0.02 2.89
N ALA A 92 -24.52 0.91 2.50
CA ALA A 92 -24.19 2.30 2.19
C ALA A 92 -24.94 3.29 3.09
N ASP A 93 -26.26 3.13 3.22
CA ASP A 93 -27.14 4.11 3.86
C ASP A 93 -28.12 3.49 4.86
N PHE A 94 -28.62 4.31 5.78
CA PHE A 94 -29.71 3.95 6.68
C PHE A 94 -31.07 4.28 6.07
N HIS A 95 -31.98 3.32 6.16
CA HIS A 95 -33.35 3.41 5.66
C HIS A 95 -34.35 3.28 6.81
N HIS A 96 -35.42 4.07 6.75
CA HIS A 96 -36.51 4.04 7.73
C HIS A 96 -37.72 3.29 7.16
N LEU A 97 -38.52 2.70 8.05
CA LEU A 97 -39.86 2.24 7.68
C LEU A 97 -40.78 3.45 7.49
N GLU A 98 -41.48 3.52 6.35
CA GLU A 98 -42.52 4.53 6.10
C GLU A 98 -43.64 4.41 7.16
N ASP A 99 -44.25 5.55 7.53
CA ASP A 99 -44.92 5.79 8.81
C ASP A 99 -46.30 5.08 8.97
N ASP A 100 -46.29 3.74 9.07
CA ASP A 100 -47.47 2.88 9.29
C ASP A 100 -47.69 2.52 10.79
N GLY A 101 -47.28 3.40 11.72
CA GLY A 101 -47.61 3.27 13.15
C GLY A 101 -46.53 2.63 14.04
N ILE A 102 -45.35 2.28 13.50
CA ILE A 102 -44.18 1.87 14.31
C ILE A 102 -43.31 3.07 14.74
N ALA A 103 -43.38 4.19 14.02
CA ALA A 103 -42.54 5.35 14.28
C ALA A 103 -42.83 5.93 15.68
N GLY A 104 -41.75 6.29 16.39
CA GLY A 104 -41.85 6.84 17.74
C GLY A 104 -42.17 5.83 18.86
N ARG A 105 -42.44 4.56 18.55
CA ARG A 105 -42.61 3.49 19.54
C ARG A 105 -41.29 2.76 19.80
N PRO A 106 -40.96 2.39 21.05
CA PRO A 106 -39.69 1.74 21.35
C PRO A 106 -39.70 0.26 20.97
N VAL A 107 -38.71 -0.16 20.18
CA VAL A 107 -38.52 -1.57 19.77
C VAL A 107 -37.26 -2.12 20.44
N GLN A 108 -37.41 -3.19 21.22
CA GLN A 108 -36.31 -3.72 22.05
C GLN A 108 -35.65 -4.96 21.45
N PHE A 109 -36.38 -5.69 20.61
CA PHE A 109 -35.90 -6.91 19.98
C PHE A 109 -36.44 -7.04 18.55
N ILE A 110 -35.63 -7.60 17.66
CA ILE A 110 -35.97 -7.90 16.27
C ILE A 110 -35.69 -9.38 16.02
N TYR A 111 -36.54 -10.06 15.26
CA TYR A 111 -36.34 -11.46 14.87
C TYR A 111 -36.87 -11.71 13.46
N GLU A 112 -36.10 -12.41 12.64
CA GLU A 112 -36.57 -12.85 11.32
C GLU A 112 -37.13 -14.28 11.42
N ASP A 113 -38.37 -14.47 10.99
CA ASP A 113 -38.99 -15.80 10.98
C ASP A 113 -38.63 -16.63 9.73
N ARG A 114 -39.08 -17.89 9.66
CA ARG A 114 -38.87 -18.76 8.49
C ARG A 114 -39.51 -18.26 7.19
N GLN A 115 -40.46 -17.33 7.26
CA GLN A 115 -41.13 -16.71 6.12
C GLN A 115 -40.45 -15.41 5.68
N SER A 116 -39.32 -15.05 6.31
CA SER A 116 -38.57 -13.80 6.08
C SER A 116 -39.34 -12.54 6.49
N ARG A 117 -40.30 -12.68 7.41
CA ARG A 117 -40.97 -11.54 8.06
C ARG A 117 -40.13 -11.09 9.24
N ILE A 118 -40.01 -9.78 9.41
CA ILE A 118 -39.24 -9.15 10.48
C ILE A 118 -40.18 -8.81 11.63
N TRP A 119 -40.06 -9.54 12.73
CA TRP A 119 -40.86 -9.37 13.93
C TRP A 119 -40.24 -8.37 14.90
N PHE A 120 -41.09 -7.51 15.47
CA PHE A 120 -40.72 -6.47 16.40
C PHE A 120 -41.38 -6.69 17.75
N GLY A 121 -40.57 -6.69 18.82
CA GLY A 121 -41.03 -6.77 20.21
C GLY A 121 -40.49 -5.61 21.03
N GLY A 122 -41.38 -4.88 21.70
CA GLY A 122 -41.01 -3.73 22.51
C GLY A 122 -42.08 -3.29 23.52
N ALA A 123 -41.78 -2.22 24.25
CA ALA A 123 -42.78 -1.56 25.08
C ALA A 123 -43.76 -0.84 24.13
N GLU A 124 -45.02 -1.25 24.13
CA GLU A 124 -46.10 -0.76 23.25
C GLU A 124 -45.94 -1.11 21.76
N THR A 125 -45.03 -2.03 21.41
CA THR A 125 -44.86 -2.52 20.03
C THR A 125 -44.86 -4.03 19.96
N LEU A 126 -45.82 -4.59 19.21
CA LEU A 126 -45.84 -5.99 18.84
C LEU A 126 -46.41 -6.13 17.43
N GLY A 127 -45.63 -6.66 16.50
CA GLY A 127 -46.03 -6.80 15.11
C GLY A 127 -44.92 -7.30 14.22
N TYR A 128 -45.15 -7.33 12.91
CA TYR A 128 -44.14 -7.74 11.93
C TYR A 128 -44.20 -6.93 10.65
N TYR A 129 -43.08 -6.89 9.93
CA TYR A 129 -42.97 -6.34 8.59
C TYR A 129 -42.80 -7.48 7.59
N ASP A 130 -43.62 -7.48 6.53
CA ASP A 130 -43.65 -8.53 5.51
C ASP A 130 -42.79 -8.22 4.27
N GLY A 131 -42.08 -7.09 4.27
CA GLY A 131 -41.33 -6.60 3.11
C GLY A 131 -42.04 -5.46 2.36
N ALA A 132 -43.31 -5.20 2.65
CA ALA A 132 -44.08 -4.09 2.09
C ALA A 132 -44.69 -3.21 3.18
N VAL A 133 -45.39 -3.81 4.15
CA VAL A 133 -46.19 -3.08 5.15
C VAL A 133 -45.92 -3.61 6.56
N PHE A 134 -46.01 -2.72 7.55
CA PHE A 134 -45.99 -3.11 8.96
C PHE A 134 -47.39 -3.52 9.45
N HIS A 135 -47.50 -4.72 10.00
CA HIS A 135 -48.72 -5.26 10.59
C HIS A 135 -48.69 -5.11 12.12
N ASP A 136 -49.41 -4.11 12.65
CA ASP A 136 -49.50 -3.85 14.09
C ASP A 136 -50.46 -4.81 14.81
N LEU A 137 -49.92 -5.72 15.63
CA LEU A 137 -50.70 -6.69 16.42
C LEU A 137 -50.98 -6.21 17.86
N THR A 138 -50.51 -5.02 18.21
CA THR A 138 -50.72 -4.38 19.52
C THR A 138 -52.21 -4.29 19.89
N PRO A 139 -53.12 -3.85 19.01
CA PRO A 139 -54.55 -3.77 19.34
C PRO A 139 -55.18 -5.14 19.61
N LEU A 140 -54.79 -6.17 18.85
CA LEU A 140 -55.28 -7.54 19.01
C LEU A 140 -54.90 -8.10 20.39
N TYR A 141 -53.64 -7.93 20.79
CA TYR A 141 -53.16 -8.36 22.10
C TYR A 141 -53.91 -7.62 23.24
N LEU A 142 -54.09 -6.31 23.12
CA LEU A 142 -54.84 -5.52 24.11
C LEU A 142 -56.29 -5.98 24.21
N GLN A 143 -56.97 -6.25 23.10
CA GLN A 143 -58.35 -6.72 23.11
C GLN A 143 -58.50 -8.06 23.84
N GLN A 144 -57.56 -8.98 23.66
CA GLN A 144 -57.57 -10.30 24.29
C GLN A 144 -57.28 -10.25 25.81
N HIS A 145 -56.59 -9.21 26.31
CA HIS A 145 -56.09 -9.18 27.69
C HIS A 145 -56.44 -7.92 28.52
N GLN A 146 -57.15 -6.93 27.96
CA GLN A 146 -57.48 -5.65 28.63
C GLN A 146 -58.32 -5.80 29.91
N GLN A 147 -59.19 -6.81 29.99
CA GLN A 147 -60.12 -6.98 31.11
C GLN A 147 -59.53 -7.74 32.31
N LEU A 148 -58.32 -8.28 32.20
CA LEU A 148 -57.78 -9.24 33.16
C LEU A 148 -56.76 -8.64 34.15
N PHE A 149 -56.17 -7.45 33.91
CA PHE A 149 -55.00 -6.99 34.67
C PHE A 149 -54.87 -5.46 34.86
N SER A 150 -54.15 -5.02 35.92
CA SER A 150 -53.93 -3.61 36.29
C SER A 150 -52.86 -2.87 35.47
N SER A 151 -52.02 -3.59 34.73
CA SER A 151 -51.13 -3.06 33.70
C SER A 151 -51.13 -4.05 32.53
N PRO A 152 -51.82 -3.76 31.42
CA PRO A 152 -52.05 -4.75 30.36
C PRO A 152 -50.81 -5.05 29.52
N TRP A 153 -49.81 -4.14 29.49
CA TRP A 153 -48.66 -4.28 28.59
C TRP A 153 -47.46 -4.99 29.25
N PRO A 154 -46.86 -6.00 28.60
CA PRO A 154 -45.61 -6.62 29.04
C PRO A 154 -44.42 -5.66 28.83
N SER A 155 -43.50 -5.57 29.80
CA SER A 155 -42.45 -4.52 29.82
C SER A 155 -41.35 -4.69 28.76
N PHE A 156 -40.15 -5.14 29.18
CA PHE A 156 -38.97 -5.22 28.33
C PHE A 156 -38.88 -6.58 27.62
N CYS A 157 -38.91 -6.62 26.29
CA CYS A 157 -38.72 -7.81 25.46
C CYS A 157 -37.24 -8.26 25.53
N ARG A 158 -37.03 -9.51 25.92
CA ARG A 158 -35.69 -10.13 26.11
C ARG A 158 -35.36 -11.19 25.06
N GLY A 159 -36.30 -11.52 24.17
CA GLY A 159 -36.12 -12.55 23.17
C GLY A 159 -37.39 -12.86 22.40
N ILE A 160 -37.22 -13.20 21.13
CA ILE A 160 -38.25 -13.77 20.25
C ILE A 160 -37.65 -15.03 19.63
N ALA A 161 -38.41 -16.12 19.57
CA ALA A 161 -38.00 -17.35 18.89
C ALA A 161 -39.19 -18.06 18.25
N GLN A 162 -38.97 -18.75 17.15
CA GLN A 162 -39.97 -19.57 16.47
C GLN A 162 -39.79 -21.05 16.80
N ASP A 163 -40.85 -21.77 17.14
CA ASP A 163 -40.77 -23.22 17.37
C ASP A 163 -40.91 -24.04 16.06
N PRO A 164 -40.66 -25.37 16.07
CA PRO A 164 -40.86 -26.21 14.89
C PRO A 164 -42.30 -26.27 14.35
N GLN A 165 -43.30 -25.86 15.14
CA GLN A 165 -44.71 -25.77 14.75
C GLN A 165 -45.08 -24.38 14.22
N ASP A 166 -44.08 -23.52 14.00
CA ASP A 166 -44.18 -22.14 13.55
C ASP A 166 -44.87 -21.18 14.53
N HIS A 167 -45.04 -21.56 15.80
CA HIS A 167 -45.47 -20.62 16.83
C HIS A 167 -44.33 -19.69 17.23
N LEU A 168 -44.66 -18.44 17.53
CA LEU A 168 -43.70 -17.44 17.98
C LEU A 168 -43.79 -17.23 19.48
N TRP A 169 -42.65 -17.33 20.15
CA TRP A 169 -42.50 -17.18 21.58
C TRP A 169 -41.81 -15.86 21.90
N PHE A 170 -42.41 -15.09 22.79
CA PHE A 170 -41.91 -13.78 23.22
C PHE A 170 -41.60 -13.79 24.72
N GLY A 171 -40.36 -13.45 25.06
CA GLY A 171 -39.90 -13.33 26.44
C GLY A 171 -40.04 -11.90 26.96
N PHE A 172 -40.97 -11.68 27.89
CA PHE A 172 -41.12 -10.42 28.60
C PHE A 172 -41.03 -10.64 30.13
N GLU A 173 -41.66 -9.79 30.95
CA GLU A 173 -41.94 -10.13 32.35
C GLU A 173 -42.80 -11.40 32.50
N ASN A 174 -43.54 -11.75 31.44
CA ASN A 174 -44.30 -12.98 31.27
C ASN A 174 -43.90 -13.64 29.95
N LEU A 175 -44.24 -14.92 29.79
CA LEU A 175 -44.03 -15.66 28.55
C LEU A 175 -45.31 -15.63 27.71
N ILE A 176 -45.18 -15.23 26.45
CA ILE A 176 -46.29 -15.11 25.50
C ILE A 176 -45.98 -15.97 24.27
N ARG A 177 -46.98 -16.68 23.75
CA ARG A 177 -46.91 -17.43 22.49
C ARG A 177 -47.98 -16.95 21.52
N PHE A 178 -47.61 -16.75 20.26
CA PHE A 178 -48.50 -16.43 19.16
C PHE A 178 -48.59 -17.62 18.21
N ASP A 179 -49.81 -18.06 17.91
CA ASP A 179 -50.07 -19.23 17.05
C ASP A 179 -50.42 -18.86 15.59
N GLY A 180 -50.45 -17.57 15.26
CA GLY A 180 -50.87 -17.05 13.95
C GLY A 180 -52.21 -16.32 14.01
N GLU A 181 -53.06 -16.62 14.99
CA GLU A 181 -54.39 -16.02 15.15
C GLU A 181 -54.58 -15.36 16.53
N SER A 182 -53.98 -15.92 17.58
CA SER A 182 -54.21 -15.53 18.96
C SER A 182 -52.96 -15.54 19.84
N PHE A 183 -52.98 -14.73 20.90
CA PHE A 183 -51.93 -14.72 21.91
C PHE A 183 -52.30 -15.56 23.12
N HIS A 184 -51.40 -16.46 23.51
CA HIS A 184 -51.48 -17.26 24.72
C HIS A 184 -50.43 -16.78 25.71
N ARG A 185 -50.85 -16.40 26.92
CA ARG A 185 -49.95 -15.97 28.00
C ARG A 185 -49.86 -17.08 29.05
N TYR A 186 -48.65 -17.52 29.37
CA TYR A 186 -48.41 -18.61 30.32
C TYR A 186 -48.35 -18.12 31.77
N GLU A 187 -48.96 -18.90 32.67
CA GLU A 187 -49.03 -18.62 34.11
C GLU A 187 -48.51 -19.80 34.98
N ALA A 188 -48.68 -19.72 36.31
CA ALA A 188 -48.21 -20.76 37.23
C ALA A 188 -48.90 -22.10 37.14
N ASP A 189 -50.14 -22.11 36.67
CA ASP A 189 -50.86 -23.35 36.45
C ASP A 189 -50.29 -24.11 35.23
N ASP A 190 -49.54 -23.43 34.36
CA ASP A 190 -48.81 -24.01 33.22
C ASP A 190 -47.37 -24.43 33.57
N GLY A 191 -46.97 -24.34 34.85
CA GLY A 191 -45.62 -24.70 35.31
C GLY A 191 -44.59 -23.57 35.24
N PHE A 192 -45.01 -22.31 35.00
CA PHE A 192 -44.13 -21.14 34.90
C PHE A 192 -44.38 -20.13 36.03
N PRO A 193 -43.38 -19.50 36.67
CA PRO A 193 -43.62 -18.58 37.79
C PRO A 193 -44.61 -17.44 37.49
N ARG A 194 -45.48 -17.15 38.48
CA ARG A 194 -46.70 -16.32 38.32
C ARG A 194 -46.46 -14.98 37.62
N ILE A 195 -45.51 -14.14 38.05
CA ILE A 195 -45.33 -12.77 37.52
C ILE A 195 -43.89 -12.27 37.79
N ARG A 196 -43.29 -11.52 36.84
CA ARG A 196 -42.00 -10.78 36.96
C ARG A 196 -40.72 -11.62 37.05
N ALA A 197 -40.74 -12.86 36.55
CA ALA A 197 -39.53 -13.69 36.49
C ALA A 197 -38.50 -13.18 35.45
N GLY A 198 -38.94 -12.37 34.48
CA GLY A 198 -38.09 -11.81 33.43
C GLY A 198 -37.57 -12.91 32.51
N TYR A 199 -38.48 -13.47 31.70
CA TYR A 199 -38.18 -14.57 30.78
C TYR A 199 -37.31 -14.07 29.63
N ALA A 200 -36.28 -14.82 29.28
CA ALA A 200 -35.60 -14.70 28.00
C ALA A 200 -35.90 -15.94 27.16
N VAL A 201 -36.01 -15.73 25.85
CA VAL A 201 -36.30 -16.78 24.89
C VAL A 201 -35.20 -16.76 23.84
N GLY A 202 -34.71 -17.93 23.46
CA GLY A 202 -33.73 -18.10 22.39
C GLY A 202 -34.00 -19.40 21.61
N GLN A 203 -33.29 -19.57 20.50
CA GLN A 203 -33.40 -20.75 19.64
C GLN A 203 -32.00 -21.30 19.36
N ASP A 204 -31.87 -22.62 19.35
CA ASP A 204 -30.64 -23.28 18.91
C ASP A 204 -30.67 -23.61 17.40
N HIS A 205 -29.55 -24.12 16.86
CA HIS A 205 -29.43 -24.46 15.44
C HIS A 205 -30.38 -25.58 14.98
N THR A 206 -30.92 -26.39 15.90
CA THR A 206 -31.92 -27.43 15.57
C THR A 206 -33.33 -26.86 15.44
N GLY A 207 -33.50 -25.59 15.80
CA GLY A 207 -34.80 -24.93 15.84
C GLY A 207 -35.54 -25.14 17.15
N LYS A 208 -34.94 -25.79 18.16
CA LYS A 208 -35.52 -25.98 19.49
C LYS A 208 -35.54 -24.63 20.23
N VAL A 209 -36.68 -24.31 20.81
CA VAL A 209 -36.88 -23.08 21.60
C VAL A 209 -36.44 -23.34 23.04
N TRP A 210 -35.65 -22.42 23.56
CA TRP A 210 -35.18 -22.41 24.93
C TRP A 210 -35.82 -21.24 25.68
N ILE A 211 -36.47 -21.53 26.79
CA ILE A 211 -37.08 -20.53 27.67
C ILE A 211 -36.33 -20.54 28.99
N GLY A 212 -35.72 -19.40 29.35
CA GLY A 212 -34.94 -19.26 30.57
C GLY A 212 -35.51 -18.19 31.52
N TRP A 213 -35.43 -18.44 32.82
CA TRP A 213 -35.74 -17.45 33.86
C TRP A 213 -34.87 -17.67 35.11
N ILE A 214 -34.82 -16.67 36.00
CA ILE A 214 -34.15 -16.80 37.30
C ILE A 214 -35.16 -16.61 38.42
N GLN A 215 -35.20 -17.58 39.33
CA GLN A 215 -36.04 -17.54 40.53
C GLN A 215 -35.21 -17.99 41.74
N ASP A 216 -35.27 -17.23 42.83
CA ASP A 216 -34.58 -17.53 44.10
C ASP A 216 -33.07 -17.83 43.93
N GLY A 217 -32.44 -17.10 43.01
CA GLY A 217 -31.03 -17.26 42.66
C GLY A 217 -30.67 -18.54 41.93
N ARG A 218 -31.66 -19.22 41.35
CA ARG A 218 -31.50 -20.36 40.46
C ARG A 218 -31.96 -20.02 39.05
N PHE A 219 -31.15 -20.37 38.06
CA PHE A 219 -31.54 -20.37 36.67
C PHE A 219 -32.33 -21.64 36.37
N HIS A 220 -33.47 -21.44 35.74
CA HIS A 220 -34.33 -22.49 35.22
C HIS A 220 -34.42 -22.33 33.72
N PHE A 221 -34.39 -23.45 33.01
CA PHE A 221 -34.65 -23.47 31.59
C PHE A 221 -35.62 -24.60 31.26
N HIS A 222 -36.44 -24.38 30.24
CA HIS A 222 -37.37 -25.39 29.75
C HIS A 222 -36.86 -25.93 28.41
N ASP A 223 -36.48 -27.20 28.40
CA ASP A 223 -35.94 -27.90 27.22
C ASP A 223 -36.50 -29.32 27.02
N ASN A 224 -37.62 -29.64 27.70
CA ASN A 224 -38.16 -30.97 28.02
C ASN A 224 -37.49 -31.71 29.21
N SER A 225 -36.53 -31.10 29.92
CA SER A 225 -36.02 -31.57 31.21
C SER A 225 -36.06 -30.46 32.28
N THR A 226 -36.41 -30.81 33.52
CA THR A 226 -36.46 -29.85 34.65
C THR A 226 -35.11 -29.82 35.37
N GLN A 227 -34.13 -29.14 34.76
CA GLN A 227 -32.85 -28.84 35.43
C GLN A 227 -32.82 -27.40 35.94
N SER A 228 -32.19 -27.17 37.10
CA SER A 228 -32.02 -25.84 37.69
C SER A 228 -30.62 -25.66 38.26
N ILE A 229 -30.03 -24.47 38.12
CA ILE A 229 -28.63 -24.20 38.45
C ILE A 229 -28.56 -23.03 39.40
N LYS A 230 -27.73 -23.11 40.43
CA LYS A 230 -27.51 -21.99 41.35
C LYS A 230 -26.61 -20.93 40.68
N VAL A 231 -27.17 -19.77 40.38
CA VAL A 231 -26.46 -18.65 39.71
C VAL A 231 -26.19 -17.46 40.63
N GLY A 232 -26.89 -17.36 41.76
CA GLY A 232 -26.75 -16.30 42.78
C GLY A 232 -28.02 -15.47 42.96
N LEU A 233 -28.30 -15.01 44.18
CA LEU A 233 -29.58 -14.37 44.56
C LEU A 233 -29.89 -13.06 43.83
N ASN A 234 -28.87 -12.33 43.37
CA ASN A 234 -29.01 -11.05 42.68
C ASN A 234 -28.85 -11.15 41.15
N CYS A 235 -28.65 -12.35 40.63
CA CYS A 235 -28.46 -12.58 39.21
C CYS A 235 -29.79 -12.39 38.46
N ARG A 236 -29.75 -11.68 37.32
CA ARG A 236 -30.91 -11.55 36.40
C ARG A 236 -30.47 -11.88 34.99
N LEU A 237 -31.31 -12.66 34.30
CA LEU A 237 -31.11 -13.02 32.91
C LEU A 237 -31.39 -11.82 32.01
N ARG A 238 -30.52 -11.60 31.04
CA ARG A 238 -30.65 -10.51 30.06
C ARG A 238 -30.99 -11.04 28.69
N ARG A 239 -30.25 -12.04 28.21
CA ARG A 239 -30.36 -12.54 26.84
C ARG A 239 -29.88 -13.98 26.76
N MET A 240 -30.43 -14.71 25.79
CA MET A 240 -30.03 -16.06 25.43
C MET A 240 -29.61 -16.07 23.97
N MET A 241 -28.48 -16.71 23.67
CA MET A 241 -27.89 -16.70 22.33
C MET A 241 -27.27 -18.07 22.04
N CYS A 242 -27.34 -18.51 20.79
CA CYS A 242 -26.71 -19.74 20.34
C CYS A 242 -25.40 -19.39 19.64
N ASP A 243 -24.30 -20.06 20.01
CA ASP A 243 -23.04 -19.94 19.27
C ASP A 243 -23.05 -20.83 18.02
N GLN A 244 -22.02 -20.72 17.17
CA GLN A 244 -21.92 -21.47 15.91
C GLN A 244 -21.74 -22.98 16.11
N GLU A 245 -21.35 -23.40 17.32
CA GLU A 245 -21.23 -24.81 17.70
C GLU A 245 -22.58 -25.37 18.21
N GLY A 246 -23.63 -24.54 18.27
CA GLY A 246 -24.96 -24.94 18.75
C GLY A 246 -25.13 -24.86 20.27
N ARG A 247 -24.14 -24.35 21.02
CA ARG A 247 -24.24 -24.21 22.49
C ARG A 247 -25.07 -22.99 22.85
N MET A 248 -25.90 -23.14 23.87
CA MET A 248 -26.70 -22.04 24.40
C MET A 248 -25.93 -21.26 25.47
N TRP A 249 -25.85 -19.95 25.26
CA TRP A 249 -25.25 -18.98 26.14
C TRP A 249 -26.31 -18.12 26.83
N PHE A 250 -26.05 -17.79 28.08
CA PHE A 250 -26.95 -17.09 28.97
C PHE A 250 -26.22 -15.86 29.53
N CYS A 251 -26.62 -14.68 29.08
CA CYS A 251 -26.04 -13.40 29.52
C CYS A 251 -26.77 -12.90 30.76
N THR A 252 -26.03 -12.48 31.79
CA THR A 252 -26.60 -12.06 33.08
C THR A 252 -25.96 -10.80 33.66
N LEU A 253 -26.53 -10.31 34.76
CA LEU A 253 -25.94 -9.21 35.54
C LEU A 253 -24.64 -9.56 36.27
N GLU A 254 -24.29 -10.83 36.35
CA GLU A 254 -23.09 -11.30 37.08
C GLU A 254 -22.18 -12.19 36.21
N GLY A 255 -22.21 -11.99 34.90
CA GLY A 255 -21.37 -12.65 33.92
C GLY A 255 -22.18 -13.32 32.83
N ALA A 256 -21.53 -14.18 32.06
CA ALA A 256 -22.18 -15.06 31.10
C ALA A 256 -21.87 -16.50 31.45
N PHE A 257 -22.79 -17.42 31.16
CA PHE A 257 -22.54 -18.85 31.29
C PHE A 257 -23.13 -19.60 30.10
N TYR A 258 -22.67 -20.81 29.86
CA TYR A 258 -23.15 -21.69 28.79
C TYR A 258 -23.16 -23.14 29.25
N GLN A 259 -23.92 -23.97 28.55
CA GLN A 259 -23.99 -25.40 28.82
C GLN A 259 -22.88 -26.13 28.04
N ASP A 260 -22.13 -26.99 28.72
CA ASP A 260 -21.14 -27.91 28.16
C ASP A 260 -21.47 -29.36 28.55
N ASP A 261 -20.70 -30.32 28.03
CA ASP A 261 -20.91 -31.76 28.29
C ASP A 261 -20.76 -32.13 29.78
N ASP A 262 -19.99 -31.34 30.53
CA ASP A 262 -19.70 -31.53 31.96
C ASP A 262 -20.63 -30.71 32.89
N GLY A 263 -21.57 -29.95 32.32
CA GLY A 263 -22.51 -29.09 33.05
C GLY A 263 -22.55 -27.66 32.53
N PHE A 264 -22.17 -26.69 33.38
CA PHE A 264 -22.26 -25.26 33.07
C PHE A 264 -20.99 -24.52 33.42
N SER A 265 -20.43 -23.82 32.44
CA SER A 265 -19.24 -22.99 32.57
C SER A 265 -19.62 -21.50 32.60
N ARG A 266 -18.95 -20.70 33.45
CA ARG A 266 -19.27 -19.28 33.69
C ARG A 266 -18.04 -18.38 33.54
N PHE A 267 -18.22 -17.28 32.81
CA PHE A 267 -17.30 -16.16 32.72
C PHE A 267 -17.72 -15.04 33.67
N THR A 268 -16.75 -14.52 34.41
CA THR A 268 -16.91 -13.42 35.36
C THR A 268 -15.84 -12.35 35.13
N ALA A 269 -15.93 -11.22 35.84
CA ALA A 269 -14.89 -10.20 35.83
C ALA A 269 -13.50 -10.74 36.25
N ALA A 270 -13.46 -11.78 37.09
CA ALA A 270 -12.21 -12.43 37.50
C ALA A 270 -11.55 -13.22 36.37
N ASP A 271 -12.32 -13.61 35.34
CA ASP A 271 -11.82 -14.34 34.18
C ASP A 271 -11.30 -13.40 33.07
N GLY A 272 -11.53 -12.07 33.17
CA GLY A 272 -11.09 -11.07 32.18
C GLY A 272 -12.21 -10.26 31.52
N LEU A 273 -13.49 -10.51 31.86
CA LEU A 273 -14.60 -9.68 31.38
C LEU A 273 -14.44 -8.22 31.84
N PRO A 274 -14.69 -7.22 30.97
CA PRO A 274 -14.58 -5.79 31.34
C PRO A 274 -15.51 -5.38 32.48
N HIS A 275 -16.65 -6.06 32.62
CA HIS A 275 -17.64 -5.81 33.65
C HIS A 275 -18.46 -7.07 33.94
N SER A 276 -19.04 -7.16 35.14
CA SER A 276 -19.90 -8.28 35.55
C SER A 276 -21.23 -8.32 34.79
N VAL A 277 -21.80 -7.15 34.46
CA VAL A 277 -23.05 -7.07 33.69
C VAL A 277 -22.76 -7.32 32.21
N VAL A 278 -23.20 -8.47 31.71
CA VAL A 278 -23.15 -8.85 30.29
C VAL A 278 -24.54 -8.69 29.68
N LYS A 279 -24.64 -7.92 28.59
CA LYS A 279 -25.90 -7.62 27.89
C LYS A 279 -26.18 -8.56 26.73
N SER A 280 -25.15 -8.87 25.97
CA SER A 280 -25.19 -9.82 24.86
C SER A 280 -23.81 -10.41 24.64
N MET A 281 -23.78 -11.47 23.85
CA MET A 281 -22.55 -12.11 23.41
C MET A 281 -22.68 -12.44 21.92
N PHE A 282 -21.64 -12.23 21.13
CA PHE A 282 -21.63 -12.55 19.71
C PHE A 282 -20.39 -13.38 19.38
N GLN A 283 -20.53 -14.43 18.56
CA GLN A 283 -19.38 -15.16 18.03
C GLN A 283 -19.14 -14.73 16.58
N ASP A 284 -17.95 -14.21 16.31
CA ASP A 284 -17.58 -13.75 14.97
C ASP A 284 -17.20 -14.90 14.02
N ARG A 285 -16.96 -14.56 12.76
CA ARG A 285 -16.50 -15.52 11.72
C ARG A 285 -15.16 -16.19 12.01
N GLU A 286 -14.32 -15.58 12.85
CA GLU A 286 -13.05 -16.17 13.31
C GLU A 286 -13.27 -17.00 14.59
N HIS A 287 -14.50 -17.33 14.96
CA HIS A 287 -14.85 -18.08 16.16
C HIS A 287 -14.39 -17.40 17.47
N GLN A 288 -14.16 -16.08 17.47
CA GLN A 288 -13.88 -15.32 18.69
C GLN A 288 -15.19 -14.84 19.32
N PHE A 289 -15.21 -14.78 20.64
CA PHE A 289 -16.39 -14.36 21.40
C PHE A 289 -16.28 -12.90 21.80
N TRP A 290 -17.31 -12.13 21.51
CA TRP A 290 -17.44 -10.73 21.86
C TRP A 290 -18.53 -10.57 22.90
N PHE A 291 -18.22 -9.87 23.99
CA PHE A 291 -19.12 -9.67 25.12
C PHE A 291 -19.45 -8.18 25.26
N ALA A 292 -20.72 -7.83 25.07
CA ALA A 292 -21.22 -6.48 25.34
C ALA A 292 -21.44 -6.32 26.83
N THR A 293 -20.84 -5.28 27.42
CA THR A 293 -20.94 -5.02 28.85
C THR A 293 -21.31 -3.57 29.15
N TRP A 294 -21.52 -3.27 30.43
CA TRP A 294 -21.72 -1.88 30.90
C TRP A 294 -20.44 -1.05 31.03
N ASN A 295 -19.27 -1.67 30.80
CA ASN A 295 -17.99 -0.97 30.83
C ASN A 295 -17.11 -1.36 29.62
N GLY A 296 -17.69 -1.25 28.43
CA GLY A 296 -17.04 -1.54 27.15
C GLY A 296 -17.30 -2.96 26.64
N VAL A 297 -16.40 -3.42 25.78
CA VAL A 297 -16.51 -4.71 25.08
C VAL A 297 -15.34 -5.61 25.45
N GLY A 298 -15.62 -6.88 25.75
CA GLY A 298 -14.58 -7.90 25.95
C GLY A 298 -14.55 -8.84 24.75
N ARG A 299 -13.40 -8.98 24.10
CA ARG A 299 -13.16 -9.99 23.06
C ARG A 299 -12.32 -11.11 23.63
N TYR A 300 -12.78 -12.34 23.49
CA TYR A 300 -12.14 -13.54 24.01
C TYR A 300 -11.78 -14.47 22.86
N ASP A 301 -10.49 -14.76 22.72
CA ASP A 301 -9.98 -15.78 21.83
C ASP A 301 -9.69 -17.06 22.63
N ALA A 302 -10.60 -18.03 22.53
CA ALA A 302 -10.50 -19.32 23.20
C ALA A 302 -9.51 -20.29 22.55
N HIS A 303 -9.13 -20.05 21.29
CA HIS A 303 -8.55 -21.08 20.44
C HIS A 303 -7.06 -20.87 20.16
N SER A 304 -6.64 -19.64 19.84
CA SER A 304 -5.34 -19.45 19.18
C SER A 304 -4.13 -19.53 20.13
N ILE A 305 -4.20 -18.95 21.34
CA ILE A 305 -3.06 -18.87 22.25
C ILE A 305 -3.49 -19.25 23.67
N ASN A 306 -2.86 -20.28 24.23
CA ASN A 306 -3.03 -20.66 25.64
C ASN A 306 -1.67 -20.65 26.35
N VAL A 307 -1.57 -19.97 27.50
CA VAL A 307 -0.31 -19.86 28.26
C VAL A 307 -0.37 -20.74 29.51
N PHE A 308 0.56 -21.69 29.60
CA PHE A 308 0.79 -22.56 30.74
C PHE A 308 1.99 -22.06 31.54
N ASP A 309 1.70 -21.39 32.65
CA ASP A 309 2.71 -20.99 33.62
C ASP A 309 2.85 -22.06 34.71
N LEU A 310 3.86 -22.93 34.56
CA LEU A 310 4.15 -24.01 35.51
C LEU A 310 5.03 -23.55 36.70
N ARG A 311 5.35 -22.25 36.81
CA ARG A 311 6.39 -21.73 37.71
C ARG A 311 6.04 -21.79 39.20
N GLY A 312 4.77 -21.61 39.59
CA GLY A 312 4.43 -21.43 41.01
C GLY A 312 5.34 -20.41 41.72
N ASP A 313 5.65 -20.60 43.01
CA ASP A 313 6.61 -19.76 43.78
C ASP A 313 8.10 -20.09 43.50
N SER A 314 8.41 -20.89 42.47
CA SER A 314 9.77 -21.40 42.21
C SER A 314 10.53 -20.57 41.17
N PHE A 315 11.85 -20.43 41.38
CA PHE A 315 12.81 -19.65 40.59
C PHE A 315 12.77 -19.90 39.07
N PRO A 316 13.22 -18.91 38.24
CA PRO A 316 13.16 -19.01 36.78
C PRO A 316 14.01 -20.16 36.25
N SER A 317 13.36 -21.07 35.53
CA SER A 317 13.96 -22.10 34.69
C SER A 317 13.46 -21.91 33.27
N GLU A 318 14.35 -21.92 32.29
CA GLU A 318 14.01 -21.83 30.87
C GLU A 318 13.50 -23.18 30.35
N VAL A 319 12.64 -23.16 29.34
CA VAL A 319 12.26 -24.37 28.62
C VAL A 319 13.41 -24.78 27.72
N SER A 320 14.05 -25.89 28.04
CA SER A 320 15.24 -26.36 27.31
C SER A 320 14.91 -27.34 26.20
N GLN A 321 13.82 -28.09 26.32
CA GLN A 321 13.38 -29.04 25.29
C GLN A 321 11.89 -29.34 25.41
N ILE A 322 11.25 -29.59 24.27
CA ILE A 322 9.88 -30.12 24.19
C ILE A 322 9.90 -31.31 23.22
N ALA A 323 9.25 -32.41 23.60
CA ALA A 323 9.11 -33.58 22.74
C ALA A 323 7.73 -34.23 22.94
N GLN A 324 7.18 -34.84 21.89
CA GLN A 324 5.99 -35.67 21.97
C GLN A 324 6.38 -37.14 21.86
N ASP A 325 5.81 -37.99 22.70
CA ASP A 325 6.03 -39.44 22.61
C ASP A 325 5.00 -40.15 21.69
N ARG A 326 5.21 -41.43 21.40
CA ARG A 326 4.29 -42.25 20.59
C ARG A 326 2.84 -42.26 21.09
N ARG A 327 2.61 -42.07 22.39
CA ARG A 327 1.28 -42.07 23.01
C ARG A 327 0.57 -40.72 22.87
N GLY A 328 1.30 -39.68 22.49
CA GLY A 328 0.79 -38.32 22.35
C GLY A 328 1.03 -37.44 23.57
N ASP A 329 1.70 -37.94 24.63
CA ASP A 329 2.03 -37.13 25.78
C ASP A 329 3.11 -36.08 25.39
N ILE A 330 2.98 -34.86 25.89
CA ILE A 330 3.98 -33.80 25.68
C ILE A 330 4.91 -33.74 26.88
N TRP A 331 6.21 -33.85 26.62
CA TRP A 331 7.28 -33.83 27.60
C TRP A 331 8.05 -32.52 27.51
N VAL A 332 8.19 -31.84 28.65
CA VAL A 332 8.84 -30.52 28.74
C VAL A 332 10.02 -30.60 29.70
N GLY A 333 11.21 -30.32 29.16
CA GLY A 333 12.46 -30.21 29.89
C GLY A 333 12.72 -28.78 30.35
N TYR A 334 13.24 -28.64 31.56
CA TYR A 334 13.63 -27.37 32.16
C TYR A 334 15.12 -27.34 32.50
N ALA A 335 15.74 -26.19 32.26
CA ALA A 335 17.12 -25.91 32.67
C ALA A 335 17.20 -24.62 33.50
N SER A 336 18.06 -24.60 34.51
CA SER A 336 18.38 -23.38 35.26
C SER A 336 19.84 -22.96 35.05
N PRO A 337 20.12 -21.65 34.96
CA PRO A 337 21.50 -21.16 34.92
C PRO A 337 22.28 -21.41 36.22
N HIS A 338 21.59 -21.67 37.35
CA HIS A 338 22.20 -21.90 38.66
C HIS A 338 22.48 -23.39 38.93
N LEU A 339 23.67 -23.83 38.53
CA LEU A 339 24.17 -25.18 38.79
C LEU A 339 24.23 -25.48 40.29
N GLY A 340 23.49 -26.50 40.76
CA GLY A 340 23.63 -27.07 42.11
C GLY A 340 22.40 -27.03 43.03
N ARG A 341 21.24 -26.54 42.58
CA ARG A 341 19.97 -26.64 43.32
C ARG A 341 19.06 -27.70 42.70
N GLN A 342 18.29 -28.41 43.52
CA GLN A 342 17.23 -29.30 43.01
C GLN A 342 16.16 -28.44 42.34
N ILE A 343 16.04 -28.60 41.03
CA ILE A 343 14.98 -28.01 40.21
C ILE A 343 14.01 -29.10 39.80
N LYS A 344 12.75 -28.72 39.56
CA LYS A 344 11.80 -29.59 38.87
C LYS A 344 12.14 -29.57 37.39
N SER A 345 12.79 -30.62 36.92
CA SER A 345 13.47 -30.64 35.62
C SER A 345 12.62 -31.12 34.45
N LEU A 346 11.54 -31.83 34.74
CA LEU A 346 10.74 -32.52 33.74
C LEU A 346 9.25 -32.47 34.09
N ALA A 347 8.45 -31.97 33.17
CA ALA A 347 7.00 -32.01 33.21
C ALA A 347 6.46 -32.87 32.05
N ARG A 348 5.32 -33.51 32.30
CA ARG A 348 4.55 -34.29 31.33
C ARG A 348 3.14 -33.73 31.26
N PHE A 349 2.64 -33.52 30.05
CA PHE A 349 1.24 -33.24 29.76
C PHE A 349 0.59 -34.48 29.17
N ASP A 350 -0.48 -34.95 29.79
CA ASP A 350 -1.20 -36.17 29.40
C ASP A 350 -2.41 -35.92 28.48
N GLY A 351 -2.52 -34.70 27.95
CA GLY A 351 -3.69 -34.23 27.21
C GLY A 351 -4.61 -33.34 28.07
N GLU A 352 -4.58 -33.50 29.40
CA GLU A 352 -5.39 -32.72 30.32
C GLU A 352 -4.59 -31.87 31.31
N HIS A 353 -3.54 -32.45 31.89
CA HIS A 353 -2.82 -31.87 33.03
C HIS A 353 -1.31 -31.95 32.90
N PHE A 354 -0.62 -30.89 33.32
CA PHE A 354 0.82 -30.93 33.53
C PHE A 354 1.18 -31.54 34.88
N THR A 355 2.02 -32.56 34.87
CA THR A 355 2.55 -33.25 36.05
C THR A 355 4.08 -33.29 36.02
N PHE A 356 4.74 -33.01 37.16
CA PHE A 356 6.20 -33.09 37.26
C PHE A 356 6.65 -34.53 37.59
N VAL A 357 7.65 -35.05 36.86
CA VAL A 357 8.01 -36.48 36.84
C VAL A 357 9.29 -36.81 37.67
N ASP A 358 9.78 -35.89 38.49
CA ASP A 358 11.16 -35.87 38.98
C ASP A 358 11.49 -36.75 40.22
N ARG A 359 10.71 -37.81 40.52
CA ARG A 359 11.02 -38.71 41.66
C ARG A 359 11.74 -39.98 41.20
N SER A 360 13.07 -39.91 41.11
CA SER A 360 13.92 -41.11 41.07
C SER A 360 13.79 -41.88 42.40
N GLU A 361 13.66 -43.21 42.35
CA GLU A 361 13.50 -44.06 43.57
C GLU A 361 14.77 -44.11 44.44
N LYS A 362 15.95 -44.00 43.82
CA LYS A 362 17.27 -44.06 44.47
C LYS A 362 18.31 -43.34 43.60
N GLY A 363 18.57 -42.06 43.87
CA GLY A 363 19.62 -41.28 43.18
C GLY A 363 19.19 -39.86 42.81
N PRO A 364 20.12 -39.02 42.29
CA PRO A 364 19.77 -37.71 41.77
C PRO A 364 18.85 -37.85 40.54
N GLY A 365 17.84 -36.98 40.41
CA GLY A 365 17.01 -36.87 39.19
C GLY A 365 17.82 -36.37 37.99
N VAL A 366 17.16 -35.99 36.90
CA VAL A 366 17.84 -35.61 35.64
C VAL A 366 18.76 -34.38 35.81
N GLY A 367 18.43 -33.50 36.77
CA GLY A 367 19.14 -32.22 36.95
C GLY A 367 18.62 -31.19 35.96
N ASN A 368 19.46 -30.37 35.34
CA ASN A 368 18.99 -29.63 34.15
C ASN A 368 18.71 -30.65 33.04
N CYS A 369 17.48 -30.72 32.54
CA CYS A 369 17.15 -31.51 31.35
C CYS A 369 17.61 -30.72 30.12
N PHE A 370 18.36 -31.33 29.22
CA PHE A 370 18.85 -30.67 28.00
C PHE A 370 18.33 -31.36 26.74
N SER A 371 18.05 -32.66 26.80
CA SER A 371 17.58 -33.44 25.67
C SER A 371 16.49 -34.42 26.11
N ILE A 372 15.48 -34.56 25.27
CA ILE A 372 14.41 -35.55 25.37
C ILE A 372 14.35 -36.23 24.00
N TYR A 373 14.41 -37.55 23.98
CA TYR A 373 14.46 -38.32 22.74
C TYR A 373 13.71 -39.64 22.90
N GLU A 374 12.87 -39.99 21.93
CA GLU A 374 12.24 -41.31 21.84
C GLU A 374 12.95 -42.12 20.75
N ASP A 375 13.40 -43.32 21.08
CA ASP A 375 14.09 -44.19 20.12
C ASP A 375 13.14 -44.93 19.17
N LEU A 376 13.73 -45.61 18.16
CA LEU A 376 12.97 -46.40 17.18
C LEU A 376 12.14 -47.53 17.83
N GLU A 377 12.49 -47.99 19.04
CA GLU A 377 11.75 -49.00 19.79
C GLU A 377 10.63 -48.42 20.66
N GLY A 378 10.55 -47.08 20.78
CA GLY A 378 9.53 -46.36 21.56
C GLY A 378 9.92 -46.19 23.04
N HIS A 379 11.20 -46.27 23.37
CA HIS A 379 11.70 -45.94 24.70
C HIS A 379 12.07 -44.46 24.78
N LEU A 380 11.65 -43.83 25.88
CA LEU A 380 11.90 -42.41 26.12
C LEU A 380 13.16 -42.21 26.97
N TRP A 381 14.07 -41.40 26.45
CA TRP A 381 15.38 -41.10 27.00
C TRP A 381 15.50 -39.62 27.34
N PHE A 382 16.17 -39.33 28.46
CA PHE A 382 16.41 -37.98 28.95
C PHE A 382 17.90 -37.77 29.20
N GLY A 383 18.46 -36.77 28.53
CA GLY A 383 19.81 -36.29 28.75
C GLY A 383 19.79 -35.09 29.69
N GLY A 384 20.59 -35.14 30.75
CA GLY A 384 20.67 -34.02 31.68
C GLY A 384 22.02 -33.87 32.35
N GLY A 385 22.07 -32.90 33.26
CA GLY A 385 23.28 -32.58 34.03
C GLY A 385 23.79 -33.71 34.92
N ASN A 386 22.95 -34.73 35.19
CA ASN A 386 23.32 -35.91 35.97
C ASN A 386 23.47 -37.19 35.12
N GLY A 387 23.55 -37.07 33.79
CA GLY A 387 23.77 -38.18 32.87
C GLY A 387 22.53 -38.61 32.07
N LEU A 388 22.49 -39.88 31.66
CA LEU A 388 21.41 -40.47 30.87
C LEU A 388 20.36 -41.12 31.75
N PHE A 389 19.09 -40.87 31.46
CA PHE A 389 17.96 -41.51 32.13
C PHE A 389 17.01 -42.11 31.09
N ARG A 390 16.39 -43.24 31.43
CA ARG A 390 15.33 -43.87 30.64
C ARG A 390 14.03 -43.87 31.44
N TYR A 391 12.91 -43.59 30.78
CA TYR A 391 11.58 -43.71 31.37
C TYR A 391 11.11 -45.16 31.37
N GLU A 392 10.87 -45.74 32.55
CA GLU A 392 10.41 -47.11 32.71
C GLU A 392 9.43 -47.22 33.87
N GLY A 393 8.25 -47.81 33.63
CA GLY A 393 7.28 -48.07 34.71
C GLY A 393 6.86 -46.81 35.48
N GLN A 394 6.62 -45.72 34.74
CA GLN A 394 6.32 -44.37 35.27
C GLN A 394 7.43 -43.71 36.09
N LYS A 395 8.68 -44.22 36.02
CA LYS A 395 9.82 -43.73 36.80
C LYS A 395 11.04 -43.49 35.91
N LEU A 396 11.90 -42.58 36.35
CA LEU A 396 13.18 -42.31 35.71
C LEU A 396 14.26 -43.23 36.28
N LYS A 397 14.92 -44.00 35.42
CA LYS A 397 16.06 -44.85 35.78
C LYS A 397 17.33 -44.38 35.09
N MET A 398 18.38 -44.12 35.88
CA MET A 398 19.69 -43.73 35.37
C MET A 398 20.35 -44.89 34.61
N ARG A 399 21.00 -44.59 33.49
CA ARG A 399 21.76 -45.54 32.64
C ARG A 399 23.21 -45.08 32.55
N LYS A 400 24.15 -46.01 32.75
CA LYS A 400 25.60 -45.74 32.64
C LYS A 400 26.05 -45.99 31.20
N LEU A 401 26.71 -45.02 30.57
CA LEU A 401 27.42 -45.21 29.31
C LEU A 401 28.82 -45.72 29.63
N ALA A 402 29.08 -47.03 29.51
CA ALA A 402 30.38 -47.70 29.70
C ALA A 402 31.09 -47.52 31.08
N ALA A 403 32.13 -48.33 31.32
CA ALA A 403 32.86 -48.39 32.59
C ALA A 403 33.92 -47.28 32.75
N ASP A 404 34.40 -46.69 31.64
CA ASP A 404 35.51 -45.73 31.60
C ASP A 404 35.05 -44.27 31.34
N VAL A 405 33.74 -44.02 31.30
CA VAL A 405 33.18 -42.68 31.09
C VAL A 405 32.83 -42.11 32.47
N ASP A 406 33.66 -41.19 32.96
CA ASP A 406 33.46 -40.52 34.25
C ASP A 406 32.09 -39.81 34.32
N ALA A 407 31.62 -39.49 35.53
CA ALA A 407 30.30 -38.92 35.81
C ALA A 407 30.06 -37.54 35.14
N GLY A 408 29.68 -37.58 33.85
CA GLY A 408 29.44 -36.44 32.97
C GLY A 408 27.95 -36.17 32.70
N GLY A 409 27.66 -35.04 32.06
CA GLY A 409 26.30 -34.68 31.64
C GLY A 409 26.09 -34.88 30.14
N ILE A 410 24.83 -35.04 29.74
CA ILE A 410 24.42 -35.26 28.34
C ILE A 410 23.62 -34.05 27.87
N CYS A 411 24.07 -33.41 26.80
CA CYS A 411 23.41 -32.23 26.21
C CYS A 411 22.47 -32.58 25.06
N SER A 412 22.79 -33.63 24.29
CA SER A 412 22.04 -34.00 23.10
C SER A 412 22.03 -35.50 22.93
N ILE A 413 20.90 -36.04 22.48
CA ILE A 413 20.70 -37.44 22.12
C ILE A 413 20.07 -37.45 20.74
N THR A 414 20.65 -38.21 19.81
CA THR A 414 20.03 -38.54 18.52
C THR A 414 20.39 -39.96 18.12
N GLN A 415 19.75 -40.44 17.05
CA GLN A 415 19.99 -41.75 16.47
C GLN A 415 20.13 -41.62 14.96
N ASP A 416 21.06 -42.36 14.35
CA ASP A 416 21.16 -42.40 12.89
C ASP A 416 20.19 -43.42 12.26
N GLN A 417 20.19 -43.49 10.92
CA GLN A 417 19.30 -44.37 10.15
C GLN A 417 19.49 -45.87 10.45
N GLU A 418 20.64 -46.27 10.98
CA GLU A 418 20.93 -47.66 11.36
C GLU A 418 20.55 -47.96 12.82
N GLY A 419 19.96 -46.99 13.52
CA GLY A 419 19.56 -47.16 14.92
C GLY A 419 20.72 -46.95 15.91
N ARG A 420 21.81 -46.30 15.51
CA ARG A 420 23.00 -46.12 16.35
C ARG A 420 22.91 -44.78 17.08
N PHE A 421 23.13 -44.78 18.41
CA PHE A 421 23.01 -43.56 19.20
C PHE A 421 24.25 -42.67 19.04
N ILE A 422 23.99 -41.37 18.97
CA ILE A 422 25.00 -40.32 18.99
C ILE A 422 24.71 -39.41 20.17
N PHE A 423 25.70 -39.28 21.06
CA PHE A 423 25.58 -38.49 22.28
C PHE A 423 26.51 -37.28 22.24
N GLY A 424 25.96 -36.12 22.58
CA GLY A 424 26.74 -34.95 22.96
C GLY A 424 27.06 -34.99 24.45
N TYR A 425 28.35 -34.99 24.80
CA TYR A 425 28.82 -35.31 26.13
C TYR A 425 29.85 -34.31 26.68
N TRP A 426 29.76 -34.00 27.99
CA TRP A 426 30.80 -33.27 28.74
C TRP A 426 31.13 -33.96 30.07
N GLU A 427 32.41 -33.91 30.50
CA GLU A 427 32.83 -34.48 31.80
C GLU A 427 32.99 -33.41 32.90
N HIS A 428 33.00 -33.86 34.16
CA HIS A 428 33.24 -33.02 35.33
C HIS A 428 34.73 -33.04 35.73
N TYR A 429 35.54 -32.00 35.42
CA TYR A 429 36.86 -31.86 36.06
C TYR A 429 36.78 -31.39 37.51
N ALA A 430 37.72 -31.84 38.35
CA ALA A 430 37.99 -31.26 39.66
C ALA A 430 39.38 -30.60 39.68
N LEU A 431 39.44 -29.27 39.49
CA LEU A 431 40.66 -28.48 39.72
C LEU A 431 40.75 -28.08 41.21
N ASN A 432 41.31 -28.97 42.04
CA ASN A 432 41.58 -28.79 43.47
C ASN A 432 40.36 -28.52 44.38
N LYS A 433 40.45 -28.99 45.64
CA LYS A 433 39.38 -29.09 46.66
C LYS A 433 38.61 -27.81 47.05
N ARG A 434 38.79 -26.66 46.36
CA ARG A 434 38.12 -25.38 46.70
C ARG A 434 37.42 -24.66 45.54
N LYS A 435 37.52 -25.11 44.28
CA LYS A 435 36.72 -24.57 43.17
C LYS A 435 36.23 -25.73 42.28
N LYS A 436 34.95 -26.09 42.40
CA LYS A 436 34.28 -26.95 41.42
C LYS A 436 34.05 -26.12 40.14
N LEU A 437 34.96 -26.20 39.19
CA LEU A 437 34.74 -25.78 37.81
C LEU A 437 34.51 -27.04 36.98
N LEU A 438 33.28 -27.19 36.47
CA LEU A 438 32.87 -28.23 35.53
C LEU A 438 33.58 -27.97 34.20
N ALA A 439 34.64 -28.72 33.89
CA ALA A 439 35.37 -28.59 32.62
C ALA A 439 35.72 -29.98 32.07
N SER A 440 35.69 -30.21 30.77
CA SER A 440 36.36 -31.36 30.13
C SER A 440 36.29 -31.22 28.60
N PRO A 441 37.25 -31.79 27.84
CA PRO A 441 37.15 -31.99 26.39
C PRO A 441 35.78 -32.55 25.99
N LEU A 442 35.08 -31.79 25.16
CA LEU A 442 33.79 -32.14 24.57
C LEU A 442 33.92 -33.41 23.72
N LYS A 443 33.04 -34.41 23.89
CA LYS A 443 33.07 -35.65 23.10
C LYS A 443 31.75 -35.88 22.37
N ILE A 444 31.86 -36.29 21.10
CA ILE A 444 30.77 -36.94 20.38
C ILE A 444 31.01 -38.43 20.43
N VAL A 445 30.09 -39.17 21.07
CA VAL A 445 30.22 -40.61 21.27
C VAL A 445 29.19 -41.33 20.44
N TYR A 446 29.66 -42.26 19.62
CA TYR A 446 28.89 -43.12 18.75
C TYR A 446 28.80 -44.52 19.34
N GLN A 447 27.57 -45.04 19.47
CA GLN A 447 27.33 -46.35 20.05
C GLN A 447 26.95 -47.38 18.97
N GLN A 448 27.73 -48.47 18.88
CA GLN A 448 27.41 -49.63 18.06
C GLN A 448 27.33 -50.87 18.96
N GLY A 449 26.10 -51.31 19.27
CA GLY A 449 25.88 -52.36 20.28
C GLY A 449 26.23 -51.87 21.70
N GLU A 450 27.07 -52.60 22.44
CA GLU A 450 27.59 -52.17 23.76
C GLU A 450 28.90 -51.37 23.68
N GLN A 451 29.45 -51.16 22.47
CA GLN A 451 30.71 -50.47 22.24
C GLN A 451 30.47 -48.98 21.96
N PHE A 452 31.32 -48.12 22.54
CA PHE A 452 31.27 -46.66 22.37
C PHE A 452 32.56 -46.17 21.73
N GLN A 453 32.46 -45.39 20.66
CA GLN A 453 33.58 -44.78 19.95
C GLN A 453 33.49 -43.25 19.99
N THR A 454 34.60 -42.57 20.28
CA THR A 454 34.66 -41.10 20.25
C THR A 454 34.99 -40.61 18.84
N ILE A 455 34.14 -39.76 18.26
CA ILE A 455 34.28 -39.19 16.90
C ILE A 455 35.06 -37.86 16.93
N PHE A 456 34.87 -37.06 17.97
CA PHE A 456 35.55 -35.78 18.18
C PHE A 456 35.90 -35.63 19.66
N ALA A 457 37.12 -35.15 19.95
CA ALA A 457 37.57 -34.78 21.28
C ALA A 457 38.54 -33.59 21.19
N GLU A 458 38.26 -32.48 21.88
CA GLU A 458 39.15 -31.31 21.89
C GLU A 458 40.23 -31.44 22.99
N GLU A 459 41.40 -31.99 22.68
CA GLU A 459 42.44 -32.33 23.68
C GLU A 459 43.17 -31.12 24.31
N ASN A 460 42.86 -29.87 23.92
CA ASN A 460 43.72 -28.72 24.22
C ASN A 460 43.38 -28.02 25.55
N LYS A 461 44.33 -28.00 26.49
CA LYS A 461 44.18 -27.51 27.88
C LYS A 461 44.06 -25.97 28.03
N LYS A 462 44.03 -25.23 26.92
CA LYS A 462 44.05 -23.75 26.89
C LYS A 462 42.81 -23.11 26.27
N THR A 463 41.88 -23.87 25.70
CA THR A 463 40.65 -23.36 25.09
C THR A 463 39.50 -23.31 26.11
N PRO A 464 38.66 -22.26 26.13
CA PRO A 464 37.53 -22.14 27.05
C PRO A 464 36.35 -23.01 26.58
N LEU A 465 35.93 -23.89 27.49
CA LEU A 465 34.55 -24.28 27.81
C LEU A 465 33.50 -24.10 26.70
N SER A 466 33.37 -25.09 25.83
CA SER A 466 32.22 -25.22 24.92
C SER A 466 31.19 -26.23 25.47
N ARG A 467 29.88 -25.96 25.36
CA ARG A 467 28.81 -26.99 25.42
C ARG A 467 28.36 -27.29 23.98
N ILE A 468 28.01 -28.53 23.65
CA ILE A 468 27.23 -28.76 22.41
C ILE A 468 25.87 -28.14 22.68
N GLY A 469 25.62 -26.99 22.05
CA GLY A 469 24.25 -26.55 21.87
C GLY A 469 23.63 -27.52 20.88
N ALA A 470 22.42 -27.96 21.18
CA ALA A 470 21.71 -28.97 20.41
C ALA A 470 21.74 -28.62 18.91
N VAL A 471 22.37 -29.47 18.11
CA VAL A 471 21.77 -30.16 16.96
C VAL A 471 22.83 -31.09 16.41
N LEU A 472 22.41 -32.34 16.21
CA LEU A 472 23.11 -33.34 15.43
C LEU A 472 22.18 -33.67 14.26
N ALA A 473 22.39 -33.02 13.12
CA ALA A 473 21.69 -33.39 11.89
C ALA A 473 22.51 -34.46 11.18
N THR A 474 21.86 -35.56 10.80
CA THR A 474 22.52 -36.63 10.02
C THR A 474 21.83 -36.83 8.69
N ARG A 475 22.59 -36.71 7.60
CA ARG A 475 22.16 -37.08 6.25
C ARG A 475 23.38 -37.63 5.52
N ASN A 476 23.24 -38.78 4.87
CA ASN A 476 24.33 -39.39 4.09
C ASN A 476 25.66 -39.57 4.88
N ASN A 477 25.60 -40.00 6.14
CA ASN A 477 26.74 -40.13 7.07
C ASN A 477 27.43 -38.82 7.48
N GLU A 478 26.89 -37.66 7.14
CA GLU A 478 27.40 -36.38 7.65
C GLU A 478 26.81 -36.07 9.02
N ILE A 479 27.58 -35.42 9.89
CA ILE A 479 27.13 -34.93 11.19
C ILE A 479 27.41 -33.43 11.25
N TYR A 480 26.36 -32.63 11.42
CA TYR A 480 26.48 -31.19 11.65
C TYR A 480 26.34 -30.89 13.14
N PHE A 481 27.20 -30.02 13.68
CA PHE A 481 27.17 -29.62 15.08
C PHE A 481 27.76 -28.22 15.30
N HIS A 482 27.42 -27.56 16.40
CA HIS A 482 28.01 -26.29 16.81
C HIS A 482 28.54 -26.33 18.24
N LEU A 483 29.44 -25.38 18.56
CA LEU A 483 30.11 -25.27 19.86
C LEU A 483 29.69 -23.98 20.56
N THR A 484 29.00 -24.08 21.69
CA THR A 484 28.61 -22.91 22.49
C THR A 484 29.68 -22.58 23.53
N SER A 485 30.51 -21.57 23.28
CA SER A 485 31.46 -21.08 24.28
C SER A 485 30.76 -20.28 25.38
N ARG A 486 31.12 -20.55 26.65
CA ARG A 486 30.62 -19.77 27.80
C ARG A 486 31.48 -18.53 28.10
N ASP A 487 32.63 -18.40 27.47
CA ASP A 487 33.62 -17.35 27.77
C ASP A 487 33.73 -16.36 26.60
N SER A 488 33.35 -15.11 26.86
CA SER A 488 33.39 -13.98 25.89
C SER A 488 34.78 -13.65 25.33
N SER A 489 35.81 -14.36 25.78
CA SER A 489 37.23 -14.11 25.46
C SER A 489 37.78 -14.99 24.34
N THR A 490 37.02 -15.97 23.85
CA THR A 490 37.43 -16.79 22.68
C THR A 490 36.75 -16.39 21.38
N SER A 491 37.50 -16.54 20.29
CA SER A 491 36.97 -16.51 18.93
C SER A 491 35.91 -17.61 18.79
N VAL A 492 34.63 -17.21 18.76
CA VAL A 492 33.52 -18.14 18.50
C VAL A 492 33.64 -18.60 17.05
N ILE A 493 33.65 -19.91 16.85
CA ILE A 493 33.77 -20.56 15.54
C ILE A 493 32.38 -21.11 15.23
N GLY A 494 31.78 -20.74 14.09
CA GLY A 494 30.37 -20.98 13.73
C GLY A 494 29.87 -22.42 13.95
N PHE A 495 29.84 -23.24 12.89
CA PHE A 495 29.44 -24.64 12.98
C PHE A 495 30.42 -25.56 12.24
N ALA A 496 30.35 -26.85 12.52
CA ALA A 496 31.17 -27.87 11.89
C ALA A 496 30.35 -28.95 11.20
N ARG A 497 30.92 -29.50 10.13
CA ARG A 497 30.46 -30.72 9.45
C ARG A 497 31.53 -31.80 9.62
N TRP A 498 31.13 -32.99 10.02
CA TRP A 498 31.96 -34.18 10.03
C TRP A 498 31.44 -35.22 9.04
N HIS A 499 32.33 -35.81 8.26
CA HIS A 499 32.03 -36.92 7.37
C HIS A 499 33.10 -38.03 7.54
N PRO A 500 32.73 -39.33 7.57
CA PRO A 500 33.67 -40.42 7.83
C PRO A 500 34.88 -40.47 6.89
N GLN A 501 34.71 -40.04 5.63
CA GLN A 501 35.78 -40.07 4.63
C GLN A 501 36.50 -38.73 4.46
N GLU A 502 35.81 -37.60 4.69
CA GLU A 502 36.34 -36.25 4.41
C GLU A 502 36.86 -35.55 5.68
N GLY A 503 36.55 -36.09 6.86
CA GLY A 503 36.95 -35.53 8.14
C GLY A 503 36.08 -34.34 8.55
N LEU A 504 36.69 -33.44 9.34
CA LEU A 504 36.01 -32.29 9.96
C LEU A 504 36.24 -31.01 9.15
N THR A 505 35.17 -30.27 8.87
CA THR A 505 35.21 -28.95 8.21
C THR A 505 34.48 -27.92 9.08
N TRP A 506 35.05 -26.73 9.23
CA TRP A 506 34.45 -25.61 9.96
C TRP A 506 33.91 -24.56 9.01
N TYR A 507 32.80 -23.95 9.38
CA TYR A 507 32.18 -22.84 8.68
C TYR A 507 31.97 -21.68 9.65
N GLY A 508 32.34 -20.48 9.22
CA GLY A 508 32.15 -19.24 9.97
C GLY A 508 31.80 -18.06 9.07
N VAL A 509 31.88 -16.85 9.62
CA VAL A 509 31.57 -15.60 8.90
C VAL A 509 32.45 -15.42 7.66
N GLU A 510 33.69 -15.90 7.70
CA GLU A 510 34.61 -15.87 6.55
C GLU A 510 34.12 -16.71 5.36
N ASP A 511 33.28 -17.72 5.60
CA ASP A 511 32.71 -18.59 4.57
C ASP A 511 31.34 -18.10 4.05
N GLY A 512 30.78 -17.04 4.66
CA GLY A 512 29.48 -16.46 4.29
C GLY A 512 28.38 -16.62 5.34
N LEU A 513 28.67 -17.19 6.51
CA LEU A 513 27.72 -17.22 7.63
C LEU A 513 27.47 -15.80 8.18
N ILE A 514 26.23 -15.46 8.54
CA ILE A 514 25.92 -14.10 9.01
C ILE A 514 26.56 -13.77 10.38
N ASP A 515 26.69 -14.76 11.26
CA ASP A 515 27.24 -14.61 12.60
C ASP A 515 27.77 -15.96 13.12
N ASN A 516 28.90 -15.94 13.80
CA ASN A 516 29.51 -17.13 14.40
C ASN A 516 28.77 -17.62 15.65
N HIS A 517 27.91 -16.83 16.27
CA HIS A 517 27.13 -17.23 17.43
C HIS A 517 25.91 -18.07 17.03
N VAL A 518 26.14 -19.34 16.70
CA VAL A 518 25.11 -20.31 16.35
C VAL A 518 24.33 -20.75 17.61
N SER A 519 23.00 -20.76 17.51
CA SER A 519 22.09 -21.18 18.58
C SER A 519 21.34 -22.48 18.25
N ASP A 520 21.06 -22.74 16.98
CA ASP A 520 20.36 -23.92 16.50
C ASP A 520 20.70 -24.23 15.04
N LEU A 521 20.52 -25.49 14.62
CA LEU A 521 20.71 -25.95 13.25
C LEU A 521 19.49 -26.79 12.83
N LEU A 522 19.06 -26.70 11.58
CA LEU A 522 17.95 -27.50 11.07
C LEU A 522 18.21 -27.89 9.61
N LEU A 523 18.13 -29.18 9.31
CA LEU A 523 18.19 -29.66 7.94
C LEU A 523 16.76 -29.81 7.42
N ASP A 524 16.41 -29.03 6.40
CA ASP A 524 15.06 -29.09 5.82
C ASP A 524 14.85 -30.33 4.92
N ARG A 525 13.58 -30.59 4.56
CA ARG A 525 13.21 -31.68 3.63
C ARG A 525 13.87 -31.57 2.24
N HIS A 526 14.28 -30.38 1.82
CA HIS A 526 14.91 -30.12 0.53
C HIS A 526 16.44 -30.33 0.57
N GLY A 527 17.02 -30.43 1.77
CA GLY A 527 18.45 -30.60 2.01
C GLY A 527 19.25 -29.34 2.23
N ASN A 528 18.58 -28.20 2.44
CA ASN A 528 19.26 -27.00 2.88
C ASN A 528 19.47 -27.06 4.40
N LEU A 529 20.66 -26.63 4.83
CA LEU A 529 20.96 -26.46 6.24
C LEU A 529 20.62 -25.03 6.66
N TRP A 530 19.66 -24.89 7.55
CA TRP A 530 19.29 -23.64 8.19
C TRP A 530 20.07 -23.49 9.50
N ILE A 531 20.61 -22.29 9.73
CA ILE A 531 21.49 -21.96 10.84
C ILE A 531 20.92 -20.73 11.56
N ALA A 532 20.46 -20.93 12.79
CA ALA A 532 20.04 -19.86 13.67
C ALA A 532 21.25 -19.24 14.35
N THR A 533 21.32 -17.91 14.35
CA THR A 533 22.42 -17.16 14.96
C THR A 533 21.91 -16.00 15.82
N GLN A 534 22.81 -15.27 16.50
CA GLN A 534 22.43 -14.02 17.18
C GLN A 534 22.26 -12.83 16.22
N GLY A 535 22.84 -12.90 15.02
CA GLY A 535 22.79 -11.88 13.98
C GLY A 535 21.71 -12.06 12.91
N GLY A 536 21.09 -13.24 12.82
CA GLY A 536 20.02 -13.55 11.88
C GLY A 536 19.93 -15.03 11.53
N LEU A 537 19.26 -15.34 10.43
CA LEU A 537 19.13 -16.70 9.89
C LEU A 537 20.08 -16.86 8.70
N SER A 538 20.76 -18.00 8.60
CA SER A 538 21.49 -18.37 7.38
C SER A 538 20.97 -19.68 6.82
N CYS A 539 20.94 -19.80 5.50
CA CYS A 539 20.56 -20.99 4.75
C CYS A 539 21.75 -21.40 3.88
N PHE A 540 22.19 -22.65 4.00
CA PHE A 540 23.31 -23.21 3.28
C PHE A 540 22.82 -24.36 2.39
N ASP A 541 22.97 -24.20 1.08
CA ASP A 541 22.55 -25.18 0.06
C ASP A 541 23.63 -26.25 -0.22
N GLY A 542 24.70 -26.27 0.59
CA GLY A 542 25.89 -27.10 0.38
C GLY A 542 27.00 -26.43 -0.43
N ARG A 543 26.76 -25.25 -1.02
CA ARG A 543 27.72 -24.49 -1.83
C ARG A 543 27.83 -23.03 -1.43
N SER A 544 26.73 -22.40 -1.06
CA SER A 544 26.62 -20.97 -0.81
C SER A 544 25.69 -20.67 0.35
N PHE A 545 25.92 -19.53 1.02
CA PHE A 545 25.08 -19.03 2.09
C PHE A 545 24.14 -17.95 1.57
N ARG A 546 22.88 -18.02 2.01
CA ARG A 546 21.91 -16.94 1.94
C ARG A 546 21.50 -16.56 3.35
N SER A 547 21.54 -15.27 3.68
CA SER A 547 21.21 -14.79 5.03
C SER A 547 19.95 -13.93 5.04
N PHE A 548 19.24 -13.95 6.16
CA PHE A 548 18.00 -13.22 6.39
C PHE A 548 18.05 -12.52 7.75
N THR A 549 17.51 -11.31 7.80
CA THR A 549 17.53 -10.41 8.97
C THR A 549 16.15 -9.79 9.21
N THR A 550 16.05 -8.84 10.14
CA THR A 550 14.84 -8.03 10.36
C THR A 550 14.43 -7.22 9.12
N GLU A 551 15.37 -6.94 8.20
CA GLU A 551 15.05 -6.28 6.92
C GLU A 551 14.23 -7.19 5.98
N ASP A 552 14.39 -8.51 6.10
CA ASP A 552 13.67 -9.51 5.31
C ASP A 552 12.31 -9.90 5.92
N GLY A 553 12.01 -9.43 7.14
CA GLY A 553 10.74 -9.68 7.84
C GLY A 553 10.84 -10.50 9.12
N LEU A 554 12.06 -10.84 9.59
CA LEU A 554 12.22 -11.44 10.92
C LEU A 554 11.83 -10.44 12.02
N PRO A 555 11.13 -10.87 13.09
CA PRO A 555 10.79 -9.99 14.21
C PRO A 555 12.02 -9.58 15.05
N SER A 556 13.07 -10.41 15.08
CA SER A 556 14.35 -10.13 15.73
C SER A 556 15.47 -10.94 15.07
N ASN A 557 16.66 -10.33 14.97
CA ASN A 557 17.87 -11.00 14.48
C ASN A 557 18.40 -12.07 15.44
N ARG A 558 18.10 -11.96 16.74
CA ARG A 558 18.48 -13.01 17.70
C ARG A 558 17.51 -14.17 17.63
N ILE A 559 17.96 -15.26 17.03
CA ILE A 559 17.22 -16.50 16.86
C ILE A 559 17.67 -17.51 17.91
N HIS A 560 16.73 -18.24 18.52
CA HIS A 560 16.98 -19.25 19.55
C HIS A 560 16.72 -20.68 19.10
N CYS A 561 15.78 -20.88 18.18
CA CYS A 561 15.45 -22.21 17.66
C CYS A 561 14.82 -22.16 16.28
N LEU A 562 14.89 -23.30 15.60
CA LEU A 562 14.30 -23.57 14.29
C LEU A 562 13.46 -24.84 14.35
N PHE A 563 12.36 -24.87 13.60
CA PHE A 563 11.52 -26.04 13.45
C PHE A 563 10.86 -26.03 12.06
N GLU A 564 10.82 -27.16 11.37
CA GLU A 564 10.09 -27.29 10.10
C GLU A 564 8.78 -28.02 10.36
N ASP A 565 7.65 -27.42 10.01
CA ASP A 565 6.34 -28.05 10.16
C ASP A 565 6.03 -29.09 9.09
N ALA A 566 4.96 -29.86 9.25
CA ALA A 566 4.55 -30.89 8.29
C ALA A 566 4.33 -30.34 6.87
N ARG A 567 3.93 -29.06 6.74
CA ARG A 567 3.68 -28.37 5.46
C ARG A 567 4.97 -27.90 4.77
N GLY A 568 6.08 -27.84 5.49
CA GLY A 568 7.38 -27.38 4.99
C GLY A 568 7.65 -25.92 5.29
N HIS A 569 6.84 -25.28 6.14
CA HIS A 569 7.15 -23.94 6.61
C HIS A 569 8.17 -24.00 7.73
N LEU A 570 9.08 -23.03 7.74
CA LEU A 570 10.09 -22.86 8.75
C LEU A 570 9.59 -21.93 9.85
N TRP A 571 9.48 -22.48 11.06
CA TRP A 571 9.16 -21.78 12.30
C TRP A 571 10.45 -21.39 13.02
N ILE A 572 10.56 -20.11 13.38
CA ILE A 572 11.79 -19.49 13.85
C ILE A 572 11.52 -18.80 15.18
N GLY A 573 12.01 -19.37 16.28
CA GLY A 573 11.87 -18.77 17.61
C GLY A 573 12.89 -17.65 17.82
N THR A 574 12.43 -16.47 18.24
CA THR A 574 13.27 -15.26 18.39
C THR A 574 13.06 -14.58 19.74
N ASP A 575 13.84 -13.54 20.02
CA ASP A 575 13.64 -12.64 21.19
C ASP A 575 12.27 -11.93 21.19
N LYS A 576 11.60 -11.81 20.04
CA LYS A 576 10.33 -11.05 19.89
C LYS A 576 9.19 -11.91 19.34
N GLY A 577 9.13 -13.17 19.78
CA GLY A 577 8.12 -14.14 19.37
C GLY A 577 8.61 -15.06 18.28
N VAL A 578 7.73 -15.45 17.36
CA VAL A 578 8.02 -16.44 16.31
C VAL A 578 7.95 -15.78 14.93
N ALA A 579 8.81 -16.21 14.01
CA ALA A 579 8.67 -15.95 12.59
C ALA A 579 8.30 -17.24 11.85
N LEU A 580 7.39 -17.15 10.89
CA LEU A 580 7.01 -18.22 9.98
C LEU A 580 7.52 -17.89 8.59
N TYR A 581 8.10 -18.87 7.89
CA TYR A 581 8.63 -18.71 6.54
C TYR A 581 8.15 -19.84 5.63
N ASP A 582 7.45 -19.50 4.53
CA ASP A 582 6.91 -20.47 3.57
C ASP A 582 7.86 -20.82 2.41
N GLY A 583 9.11 -20.35 2.46
CA GLY A 583 10.05 -20.44 1.33
C GLY A 583 10.11 -19.17 0.48
N ARG A 584 9.18 -18.23 0.67
CA ARG A 584 9.12 -16.95 -0.06
C ARG A 584 8.96 -15.75 0.87
N LEU A 585 8.07 -15.81 1.85
CA LEU A 585 7.65 -14.70 2.70
C LEU A 585 7.91 -15.00 4.17
N PHE A 586 8.33 -13.99 4.92
CA PHE A 586 8.37 -14.03 6.39
C PHE A 586 7.14 -13.37 6.97
N GLN A 587 6.54 -14.04 7.97
CA GLN A 587 5.45 -13.47 8.74
C GLN A 587 5.67 -13.67 10.24
N ALA A 588 5.50 -12.61 11.01
CA ALA A 588 5.76 -12.62 12.44
C ALA A 588 4.49 -12.92 13.23
N ILE A 589 4.57 -13.89 14.14
CA ILE A 589 3.53 -14.19 15.13
C ILE A 589 3.95 -13.52 16.44
N GLN A 590 3.43 -12.32 16.66
CA GLN A 590 3.69 -11.53 17.86
C GLN A 590 2.42 -11.41 18.70
N SER A 591 2.59 -11.55 20.01
CA SER A 591 1.53 -11.34 20.98
C SER A 591 2.16 -10.90 22.30
N PRO A 592 1.50 -10.02 23.09
CA PRO A 592 1.96 -9.70 24.45
C PRO A 592 2.15 -10.95 25.33
N HIS A 593 1.48 -12.05 24.98
CA HIS A 593 1.56 -13.33 25.68
C HIS A 593 2.71 -14.23 25.18
N ILE A 594 3.26 -13.96 23.99
CA ILE A 594 4.38 -14.71 23.40
C ILE A 594 5.66 -13.91 23.62
N GLY A 595 6.42 -14.30 24.64
CA GLY A 595 7.75 -13.76 24.92
C GLY A 595 8.84 -14.36 24.01
N PRO A 596 10.12 -14.26 24.42
CA PRO A 596 11.22 -14.92 23.73
C PRO A 596 10.98 -16.44 23.65
N VAL A 597 10.91 -16.96 22.42
CA VAL A 597 10.65 -18.39 22.17
C VAL A 597 11.98 -19.09 21.92
N CYS A 598 12.24 -20.14 22.70
CA CYS A 598 13.48 -20.91 22.64
C CYS A 598 13.28 -22.36 22.20
N ARG A 599 12.05 -22.90 22.18
CA ARG A 599 11.75 -24.24 21.64
C ARG A 599 10.38 -24.26 20.96
N ILE A 600 10.25 -25.06 19.91
CA ILE A 600 9.02 -25.22 19.13
C ILE A 600 8.82 -26.71 18.87
N LEU A 601 7.59 -27.18 18.96
CA LEU A 601 7.17 -28.53 18.60
C LEU A 601 5.78 -28.46 17.95
N GLU A 602 5.61 -29.08 16.78
CA GLU A 602 4.30 -29.37 16.21
C GLU A 602 3.75 -30.69 16.80
N ASP A 603 2.52 -30.63 17.29
CA ASP A 603 1.71 -31.74 17.75
C ASP A 603 0.98 -32.39 16.57
N ARG A 604 0.53 -33.64 16.70
CA ARG A 604 -0.11 -34.42 15.63
C ARG A 604 -1.41 -33.82 15.10
N ASP A 605 -2.06 -32.97 15.90
CA ASP A 605 -3.28 -32.26 15.51
C ASP A 605 -2.99 -30.92 14.79
N GLY A 606 -1.71 -30.57 14.58
CA GLY A 606 -1.28 -29.31 13.99
C GLY A 606 -1.20 -28.15 15.00
N THR A 607 -1.39 -28.42 16.30
CA THR A 607 -1.13 -27.45 17.37
C THR A 607 0.37 -27.32 17.60
N PHE A 608 0.85 -26.12 17.92
CA PHE A 608 2.26 -25.87 18.23
C PHE A 608 2.45 -25.63 19.73
N TRP A 609 3.52 -26.19 20.28
CA TRP A 609 3.97 -25.95 21.64
C TRP A 609 5.24 -25.10 21.60
N LEU A 610 5.16 -23.88 22.15
CA LEU A 610 6.24 -22.91 22.21
C LEU A 610 6.80 -22.84 23.64
N GLY A 611 8.07 -23.17 23.79
CA GLY A 611 8.83 -23.01 25.03
C GLY A 611 9.44 -21.62 25.10
N THR A 612 9.27 -20.94 26.22
CA THR A 612 9.83 -19.59 26.42
C THR A 612 11.05 -19.59 27.33
N VAL A 613 11.92 -18.59 27.14
CA VAL A 613 13.12 -18.37 27.99
C VAL A 613 12.74 -18.15 29.46
N VAL A 614 11.53 -17.62 29.72
CA VAL A 614 11.03 -17.37 31.07
C VAL A 614 10.36 -18.58 31.72
N GLY A 615 10.33 -19.74 31.05
CA GLY A 615 9.80 -21.01 31.58
C GLY A 615 8.32 -21.29 31.34
N ALA A 616 7.60 -20.36 30.70
CA ALA A 616 6.22 -20.60 30.30
C ALA A 616 6.16 -21.48 29.05
N ILE A 617 5.12 -22.31 28.96
CA ILE A 617 4.79 -23.10 27.78
C ILE A 617 3.55 -22.49 27.14
N ILE A 618 3.59 -22.24 25.85
CA ILE A 618 2.48 -21.66 25.10
C ILE A 618 1.98 -22.70 24.12
N ARG A 619 0.68 -22.97 24.13
CA ARG A 619 0.03 -23.78 23.10
C ARG A 619 -0.59 -22.84 22.08
N TYR A 620 -0.05 -22.84 20.88
CA TYR A 620 -0.45 -22.04 19.73
C TYR A 620 -1.23 -22.90 18.74
N ARG A 621 -2.46 -22.52 18.40
CA ARG A 621 -3.23 -23.17 17.34
C ARG A 621 -3.36 -22.20 16.17
N PRO A 622 -2.67 -22.47 15.03
CA PRO A 622 -2.81 -21.66 13.84
C PRO A 622 -4.27 -21.66 13.39
N ARG A 623 -4.76 -20.49 12.97
CA ARG A 623 -6.11 -20.41 12.41
C ARG A 623 -6.08 -20.88 10.97
N GLN A 624 -7.20 -21.44 10.52
CA GLN A 624 -7.38 -21.81 9.10
C GLN A 624 -8.43 -20.93 8.39
N THR A 625 -9.09 -20.03 9.13
CA THR A 625 -10.03 -19.08 8.55
C THR A 625 -9.23 -18.00 7.82
N PRO A 626 -9.34 -17.89 6.48
CA PRO A 626 -8.60 -16.89 5.74
C PRO A 626 -9.10 -15.46 6.07
N PRO A 627 -8.23 -14.45 6.01
CA PRO A 627 -8.66 -13.06 6.17
C PRO A 627 -9.56 -12.64 5.02
N GLN A 628 -10.37 -11.60 5.22
CA GLN A 628 -11.07 -10.95 4.10
C GLN A 628 -10.26 -9.78 3.56
N ILE A 629 -10.36 -9.52 2.26
CA ILE A 629 -9.75 -8.36 1.60
C ILE A 629 -10.85 -7.51 0.96
N ARG A 630 -10.73 -6.20 1.09
CA ARG A 630 -11.64 -5.23 0.48
C ARG A 630 -10.85 -4.17 -0.27
N LEU A 631 -11.34 -3.81 -1.45
CA LEU A 631 -10.95 -2.58 -2.11
C LEU A 631 -11.76 -1.45 -1.48
N ILE A 632 -11.07 -0.54 -0.80
CA ILE A 632 -11.69 0.57 -0.07
C ILE A 632 -11.97 1.72 -1.02
N ARG A 633 -11.03 2.01 -1.92
CA ARG A 633 -11.13 3.17 -2.81
C ARG A 633 -10.25 2.99 -4.04
N VAL A 634 -10.72 3.46 -5.17
CA VAL A 634 -9.90 3.62 -6.39
C VAL A 634 -9.87 5.10 -6.75
N THR A 635 -8.68 5.68 -6.81
CA THR A 635 -8.47 7.08 -7.18
C THR A 635 -7.81 7.14 -8.55
N THR A 636 -8.46 7.81 -9.49
CA THR A 636 -8.04 8.04 -10.88
C THR A 636 -8.09 9.56 -11.14
N ASP A 637 -8.60 10.00 -12.28
CA ASP A 637 -9.12 11.36 -12.46
C ASP A 637 -10.41 11.62 -11.65
N GLN A 638 -11.07 10.55 -11.19
CA GLN A 638 -12.19 10.59 -10.24
C GLN A 638 -11.97 9.61 -9.06
N VAL A 639 -12.74 9.80 -7.99
CA VAL A 639 -12.65 8.98 -6.77
C VAL A 639 -13.84 8.02 -6.71
N TYR A 640 -13.55 6.73 -6.69
CA TYR A 640 -14.53 5.66 -6.49
C TYR A 640 -14.43 5.14 -5.05
N GLU A 641 -15.35 5.56 -4.18
CA GLU A 641 -15.43 5.10 -2.78
C GLU A 641 -16.21 3.79 -2.62
N SER A 642 -17.21 3.56 -3.47
CA SER A 642 -17.80 2.24 -3.69
C SER A 642 -17.22 1.69 -4.97
N VAL A 643 -16.37 0.68 -4.87
CA VAL A 643 -15.70 0.11 -6.03
C VAL A 643 -16.71 -0.73 -6.80
N ALA A 644 -17.38 -0.08 -7.76
CA ALA A 644 -18.17 -0.75 -8.79
C ALA A 644 -17.28 -1.71 -9.60
N ASP A 645 -17.89 -2.70 -10.26
CA ASP A 645 -17.15 -3.74 -11.01
C ASP A 645 -16.16 -3.16 -12.06
N VAL A 646 -16.37 -1.91 -12.52
CA VAL A 646 -15.55 -1.21 -13.52
C VAL A 646 -15.28 0.25 -13.13
N CYS A 647 -14.00 0.64 -13.15
CA CYS A 647 -13.51 2.02 -13.01
C CYS A 647 -12.92 2.51 -14.35
N SER A 648 -12.95 3.82 -14.60
CA SER A 648 -12.31 4.45 -15.76
C SER A 648 -11.25 5.46 -15.34
N SER A 649 -10.23 5.65 -16.18
CA SER A 649 -9.17 6.64 -15.99
C SER A 649 -8.72 7.21 -17.34
N THR A 650 -8.23 8.46 -17.34
CA THR A 650 -7.59 9.07 -18.51
C THR A 650 -6.10 8.69 -18.56
N ALA A 651 -5.59 8.32 -19.74
CA ALA A 651 -4.17 7.99 -19.92
C ALA A 651 -3.23 9.10 -19.42
N GLY A 652 -2.18 8.70 -18.69
CA GLY A 652 -1.23 9.63 -18.06
C GLY A 652 -1.64 10.17 -16.69
N GLN A 653 -2.83 9.80 -16.18
CA GLN A 653 -3.20 10.09 -14.79
C GLN A 653 -2.73 8.96 -13.85
N PRO A 654 -2.28 9.28 -12.62
CA PRO A 654 -1.93 8.28 -11.64
C PRO A 654 -3.19 7.52 -11.18
N VAL A 655 -3.08 6.20 -11.09
CA VAL A 655 -4.14 5.35 -10.55
C VAL A 655 -3.69 4.75 -9.23
N VAL A 656 -4.45 5.02 -8.18
CA VAL A 656 -4.18 4.55 -6.82
C VAL A 656 -5.30 3.62 -6.37
N PHE A 657 -4.93 2.39 -6.01
CA PHE A 657 -5.84 1.42 -5.40
C PHE A 657 -5.57 1.36 -3.91
N GLU A 658 -6.59 1.58 -3.10
CA GLU A 658 -6.55 1.42 -1.65
C GLU A 658 -7.35 0.19 -1.25
N TYR A 659 -6.75 -0.64 -0.41
CA TYR A 659 -7.32 -1.91 0.01
C TYR A 659 -7.00 -2.18 1.48
N LYS A 660 -7.84 -2.99 2.13
CA LYS A 660 -7.68 -3.34 3.53
C LYS A 660 -8.07 -4.79 3.78
N GLY A 661 -7.15 -5.51 4.42
CA GLY A 661 -7.38 -6.83 4.97
C GLY A 661 -8.08 -6.72 6.33
N LEU A 662 -9.13 -7.50 6.52
CA LEU A 662 -9.90 -7.59 7.75
C LEU A 662 -9.60 -8.93 8.41
N SER A 663 -8.95 -8.86 9.57
CA SER A 663 -8.78 -9.98 10.50
C SER A 663 -8.76 -9.48 11.93
N PHE A 664 -9.33 -10.26 12.84
CA PHE A 664 -9.28 -9.99 14.28
C PHE A 664 -8.07 -10.61 14.96
N SER A 665 -7.43 -11.57 14.30
CA SER A 665 -6.22 -12.26 14.77
C SER A 665 -4.94 -11.59 14.29
N THR A 666 -4.98 -10.95 13.13
CA THR A 666 -3.85 -10.23 12.55
C THR A 666 -4.15 -8.74 12.51
N HIS A 667 -3.31 -7.93 13.16
CA HIS A 667 -3.47 -6.49 13.12
C HIS A 667 -3.31 -5.98 11.68
N PRO A 668 -4.07 -4.96 11.21
CA PRO A 668 -3.99 -4.51 9.81
C PRO A 668 -2.60 -4.05 9.36
N ARG A 669 -1.76 -3.59 10.30
CA ARG A 669 -0.35 -3.24 10.03
C ARG A 669 0.58 -4.43 9.84
N ASP A 670 0.22 -5.58 10.39
CA ASP A 670 1.00 -6.82 10.30
C ASP A 670 0.50 -7.71 9.14
N MET A 671 -0.66 -7.38 8.57
CA MET A 671 -1.21 -8.02 7.37
C MET A 671 -0.30 -7.77 6.17
N LEU A 672 -0.03 -8.83 5.41
CA LEU A 672 0.69 -8.75 4.14
C LEU A 672 -0.32 -8.72 2.98
N TYR A 673 0.07 -8.07 1.89
CA TYR A 673 -0.73 -7.96 0.68
C TYR A 673 0.10 -8.27 -0.54
N GLU A 674 -0.45 -9.07 -1.43
CA GLU A 674 0.07 -9.23 -2.78
C GLU A 674 -0.94 -8.67 -3.76
N TYR A 675 -0.46 -7.94 -4.75
CA TYR A 675 -1.30 -7.36 -5.78
C TYR A 675 -0.64 -7.48 -7.16
N ARG A 676 -1.46 -7.33 -8.20
CA ARG A 676 -1.02 -7.18 -9.59
C ARG A 676 -2.08 -6.46 -10.41
N LEU A 677 -1.63 -5.77 -11.45
CA LEU A 677 -2.46 -5.22 -12.50
C LEU A 677 -2.33 -6.09 -13.74
N GLN A 678 -3.28 -7.00 -13.95
CA GLN A 678 -3.29 -7.90 -15.09
C GLN A 678 -3.42 -7.08 -16.39
N GLY A 679 -2.51 -7.33 -17.34
CA GLY A 679 -2.35 -6.52 -18.55
C GLY A 679 -1.16 -5.55 -18.49
N TYR A 680 -0.59 -5.33 -17.30
CA TYR A 680 0.60 -4.51 -17.09
C TYR A 680 1.73 -5.28 -16.37
N ASP A 681 1.43 -5.91 -15.24
CA ASP A 681 2.41 -6.68 -14.47
C ASP A 681 2.61 -8.10 -15.05
N ALA A 682 3.85 -8.58 -15.03
CA ALA A 682 4.19 -9.93 -15.49
C ALA A 682 3.77 -11.02 -14.48
N ASP A 683 3.87 -10.73 -13.19
CA ASP A 683 3.50 -11.61 -12.08
C ASP A 683 3.06 -10.77 -10.86
N TRP A 684 2.68 -11.41 -9.76
CA TRP A 684 2.39 -10.75 -8.49
C TRP A 684 3.57 -9.91 -7.99
N CYS A 685 3.28 -8.68 -7.57
CA CYS A 685 4.24 -7.82 -6.89
C CYS A 685 4.71 -8.44 -5.58
N ILE A 686 5.90 -8.05 -5.12
CA ILE A 686 6.46 -8.47 -3.84
C ILE A 686 5.47 -8.10 -2.73
N ALA A 687 5.22 -9.04 -1.81
CA ALA A 687 4.27 -8.82 -0.73
C ALA A 687 4.67 -7.59 0.10
N THR A 688 3.69 -6.74 0.40
CA THR A 688 3.88 -5.48 1.11
C THR A 688 2.90 -5.36 2.28
N ARG A 689 3.23 -4.52 3.26
CA ARG A 689 2.30 -4.11 4.33
C ARG A 689 1.56 -2.80 4.00
N GLU A 690 1.83 -2.22 2.83
CA GLU A 690 1.16 -1.00 2.38
C GLU A 690 -0.29 -1.30 1.98
N LEU A 691 -1.20 -0.44 2.47
CA LEU A 691 -2.64 -0.48 2.18
C LEU A 691 -3.00 0.16 0.83
N ARG A 692 -2.00 0.57 0.05
CA ARG A 692 -2.19 1.24 -1.23
C ARG A 692 -1.15 0.79 -2.25
N SER A 693 -1.58 0.74 -3.50
CA SER A 693 -0.71 0.56 -4.66
C SER A 693 -0.94 1.69 -5.66
N CYS A 694 0.11 2.12 -6.34
CA CYS A 694 0.07 3.27 -7.25
C CYS A 694 0.71 2.90 -8.58
N TYR A 695 -0.02 3.12 -9.67
CA TYR A 695 0.48 3.00 -11.04
C TYR A 695 0.50 4.38 -11.67
N GLN A 696 1.64 4.71 -12.29
CA GLN A 696 1.83 5.97 -13.00
C GLN A 696 1.86 5.70 -14.50
N ASP A 697 1.33 6.64 -15.28
CA ASP A 697 1.42 6.65 -16.74
C ASP A 697 0.96 5.34 -17.43
N LEU A 698 -0.15 4.76 -16.95
CA LEU A 698 -0.72 3.56 -17.57
C LEU A 698 -1.11 3.83 -19.03
N PRO A 699 -0.69 2.97 -19.99
CA PRO A 699 -1.13 3.07 -21.37
C PRO A 699 -2.65 2.88 -21.52
N PRO A 700 -3.28 3.40 -22.57
CA PRO A 700 -4.67 3.09 -22.87
C PRO A 700 -4.89 1.59 -23.03
N GLY A 701 -5.94 1.05 -22.42
CA GLY A 701 -6.24 -0.38 -22.43
C GLY A 701 -7.12 -0.82 -21.26
N ASP A 702 -7.52 -2.09 -21.31
CA ASP A 702 -8.32 -2.74 -20.27
C ASP A 702 -7.39 -3.52 -19.33
N TYR A 703 -7.51 -3.24 -18.03
CA TYR A 703 -6.72 -3.88 -16.99
C TYR A 703 -7.62 -4.45 -15.91
N THR A 704 -7.12 -5.47 -15.19
CA THR A 704 -7.80 -5.99 -14.00
C THR A 704 -6.85 -5.91 -12.82
N PHE A 705 -7.16 -5.05 -11.86
CA PHE A 705 -6.40 -5.02 -10.60
C PHE A 705 -6.86 -6.17 -9.72
N GLN A 706 -5.91 -6.91 -9.16
CA GLN A 706 -6.14 -8.06 -8.30
C GLN A 706 -5.31 -7.91 -7.03
N VAL A 707 -5.92 -8.19 -5.88
CA VAL A 707 -5.25 -8.13 -4.58
C VAL A 707 -5.72 -9.24 -3.66
N ARG A 708 -4.80 -9.77 -2.85
CA ARG A 708 -5.06 -10.75 -1.79
C ARG A 708 -4.36 -10.35 -0.50
N ALA A 709 -5.02 -10.58 0.63
CA ALA A 709 -4.44 -10.42 1.96
C ALA A 709 -3.85 -11.74 2.46
N ILE A 710 -2.81 -11.66 3.28
CA ILE A 710 -2.10 -12.79 3.87
C ILE A 710 -1.96 -12.50 5.38
N ASP A 711 -2.57 -13.34 6.20
CA ASP A 711 -2.60 -13.15 7.65
C ASP A 711 -1.30 -13.61 8.35
N ARG A 712 -1.26 -13.56 9.68
CA ARG A 712 -0.10 -13.97 10.49
C ARG A 712 0.23 -15.47 10.40
N ASP A 713 -0.73 -16.29 10.01
CA ASP A 713 -0.65 -17.75 9.90
C ASP A 713 -0.38 -18.20 8.45
N LEU A 714 -0.14 -17.24 7.54
CA LEU A 714 0.03 -17.44 6.10
C LEU A 714 -1.21 -18.00 5.39
N ASN A 715 -2.40 -17.69 5.90
CA ASN A 715 -3.64 -17.93 5.17
C ASN A 715 -3.87 -16.81 4.17
N TYR A 716 -4.14 -17.19 2.92
CA TYR A 716 -4.44 -16.27 1.83
C TYR A 716 -5.95 -16.02 1.77
N SER A 717 -6.35 -14.76 1.63
CA SER A 717 -7.74 -14.39 1.36
C SER A 717 -8.22 -14.90 0.00
N GLU A 718 -9.54 -14.95 -0.18
CA GLU A 718 -10.09 -14.86 -1.53
C GLU A 718 -9.64 -13.56 -2.20
N MET A 719 -9.45 -13.59 -3.52
CA MET A 719 -8.92 -12.44 -4.26
C MET A 719 -10.01 -11.39 -4.52
N ALA A 720 -9.74 -10.14 -4.17
CA ALA A 720 -10.54 -9.01 -4.63
C ALA A 720 -10.02 -8.51 -5.97
N GLN A 721 -10.93 -8.10 -6.86
CA GLN A 721 -10.57 -7.59 -8.18
C GLN A 721 -11.49 -6.47 -8.65
N VAL A 722 -10.98 -5.57 -9.47
CA VAL A 722 -11.73 -4.50 -10.14
C VAL A 722 -11.21 -4.30 -11.55
N GLN A 723 -12.10 -4.06 -12.51
CA GLN A 723 -11.70 -3.71 -13.88
C GLN A 723 -11.36 -2.22 -13.96
N LEU A 724 -10.27 -1.89 -14.64
CA LEU A 724 -9.83 -0.53 -14.92
C LEU A 724 -9.74 -0.36 -16.43
N VAL A 725 -10.52 0.58 -16.98
CA VAL A 725 -10.44 0.98 -18.39
C VAL A 725 -9.68 2.30 -18.46
N VAL A 726 -8.52 2.29 -19.13
CA VAL A 726 -7.74 3.51 -19.38
C VAL A 726 -8.06 3.99 -20.79
N GLU A 727 -8.73 5.13 -20.87
CA GLU A 727 -9.11 5.75 -22.13
C GLU A 727 -7.98 6.61 -22.70
N SER A 728 -7.84 6.60 -24.02
CA SER A 728 -6.93 7.49 -24.74
C SER A 728 -7.47 8.92 -24.69
N ASP A 729 -6.68 9.87 -24.19
CA ASP A 729 -7.05 11.29 -24.24
C ASP A 729 -6.99 11.80 -25.69
N PRO A 730 -8.11 12.23 -26.31
CA PRO A 730 -8.11 12.79 -27.66
C PRO A 730 -7.32 14.11 -27.76
N GLN A 731 -7.03 14.80 -26.66
CA GLN A 731 -6.20 16.01 -26.63
C GLN A 731 -4.70 15.70 -26.73
N ILE A 732 -4.27 14.51 -26.30
CA ILE A 732 -2.87 14.08 -26.38
C ILE A 732 -2.47 13.79 -27.84
N GLU A 733 -3.37 13.28 -28.69
CA GLU A 733 -3.11 13.09 -30.13
C GLU A 733 -2.81 14.42 -30.86
N ILE A 734 -3.56 15.49 -30.53
CA ILE A 734 -3.32 16.84 -31.09
C ILE A 734 -1.95 17.36 -30.64
N SER A 735 -1.59 17.12 -29.37
CA SER A 735 -0.31 17.55 -28.81
C SER A 735 0.90 16.77 -29.36
N ALA A 736 0.73 15.48 -29.65
CA ALA A 736 1.77 14.60 -30.18
C ALA A 736 2.07 14.90 -31.66
N ALA A 737 1.06 15.24 -32.45
CA ALA A 737 1.22 15.66 -33.85
C ALA A 737 2.09 16.93 -33.98
N PHE A 738 1.98 17.88 -33.05
CA PHE A 738 2.81 19.11 -33.03
C PHE A 738 4.21 18.91 -32.43
N ARG A 739 4.48 17.84 -31.67
CA ARG A 739 5.84 17.52 -31.17
C ARG A 739 6.78 17.01 -32.28
N GLY A 740 6.24 16.50 -33.39
CA GLY A 740 7.03 15.97 -34.52
C GLY A 740 7.84 17.02 -35.28
N GLY A 741 7.49 18.31 -35.16
CA GLY A 741 8.22 19.43 -35.76
C GLY A 741 8.92 20.26 -34.68
N ASN A 742 10.25 20.15 -34.55
CA ASN A 742 11.11 20.81 -33.54
C ASN A 742 11.06 22.37 -33.48
N GLN A 743 10.05 23.06 -34.03
CA GLN A 743 10.07 24.51 -34.27
C GLN A 743 8.80 25.30 -33.94
N TRP A 744 7.71 24.68 -33.48
CA TRP A 744 6.50 25.41 -33.05
C TRP A 744 6.25 25.26 -31.54
N ILE A 745 6.10 26.39 -30.83
CA ILE A 745 5.91 26.43 -29.38
C ILE A 745 4.82 27.45 -29.05
N GLY A 746 3.79 26.97 -28.36
CA GLY A 746 2.63 27.76 -27.90
C GLY A 746 1.41 26.83 -27.75
N GLN A 747 0.91 26.68 -26.53
CA GLN A 747 -0.19 25.75 -26.17
C GLN A 747 -1.28 26.43 -25.33
N THR A 748 -1.49 27.74 -25.50
CA THR A 748 -2.44 28.49 -24.67
C THR A 748 -3.75 28.84 -25.37
N LYS A 749 -4.73 29.31 -24.57
CA LYS A 749 -6.08 29.69 -25.02
C LYS A 749 -6.08 30.69 -26.19
N GLY A 750 -5.08 31.58 -26.25
CA GLY A 750 -4.99 32.61 -27.29
C GLY A 750 -4.67 32.09 -28.69
N LEU A 751 -3.91 31.00 -28.81
CA LEU A 751 -3.51 30.41 -30.10
C LEU A 751 -4.44 29.30 -30.60
N ARG A 752 -5.39 28.83 -29.76
CA ARG A 752 -6.35 27.77 -30.13
C ARG A 752 -7.13 28.06 -31.42
N PRO A 753 -7.71 29.27 -31.63
CA PRO A 753 -8.47 29.55 -32.86
C PRO A 753 -7.61 29.46 -34.12
N PHE A 754 -6.32 29.79 -34.02
CA PHE A 754 -5.37 29.67 -35.11
C PHE A 754 -5.00 28.19 -35.36
N GLN A 755 -4.69 27.43 -34.30
CA GLN A 755 -4.33 26.01 -34.40
C GLN A 755 -5.45 25.15 -34.97
N THR A 756 -6.70 25.34 -34.51
CA THR A 756 -7.86 24.62 -35.04
C THR A 756 -8.01 24.86 -36.54
N LYS A 757 -7.97 26.13 -36.99
CA LYS A 757 -8.06 26.48 -38.41
C LYS A 757 -6.87 25.97 -39.23
N LEU A 758 -5.67 25.93 -38.65
CA LEU A 758 -4.48 25.37 -39.31
C LEU A 758 -4.64 23.87 -39.54
N MET A 759 -5.16 23.13 -38.56
CA MET A 759 -5.43 21.69 -38.68
C MET A 759 -6.56 21.40 -39.69
N GLU A 760 -7.60 22.24 -39.74
CA GLU A 760 -8.67 22.12 -40.74
C GLU A 760 -8.17 22.28 -42.18
N VAL A 761 -7.23 23.21 -42.41
CA VAL A 761 -6.73 23.51 -43.76
C VAL A 761 -5.49 22.69 -44.15
N ALA A 762 -4.73 22.15 -43.19
CA ALA A 762 -3.53 21.34 -43.44
C ALA A 762 -3.74 20.19 -44.45
N PRO A 763 -4.78 19.34 -44.35
CA PRO A 763 -4.99 18.23 -45.28
C PRO A 763 -5.47 18.66 -46.68
N THR A 764 -5.86 19.92 -46.88
CA THR A 764 -6.37 20.44 -48.16
C THR A 764 -5.25 20.94 -49.09
N ASP A 765 -5.53 21.06 -50.39
CA ASP A 765 -4.63 21.69 -51.37
C ASP A 765 -4.86 23.21 -51.53
N LEU A 766 -5.68 23.81 -50.65
CA LEU A 766 -6.01 25.23 -50.70
C LEU A 766 -4.78 26.12 -50.47
N THR A 767 -4.82 27.29 -51.13
CA THR A 767 -3.86 28.37 -50.91
C THR A 767 -4.17 29.04 -49.58
N VAL A 768 -3.15 29.18 -48.74
CA VAL A 768 -3.28 29.74 -47.38
C VAL A 768 -2.54 31.07 -47.29
N LEU A 769 -3.22 32.10 -46.80
CA LEU A 769 -2.64 33.41 -46.54
C LEU A 769 -2.46 33.62 -45.04
N ILE A 770 -1.22 33.64 -44.58
CA ILE A 770 -0.86 33.87 -43.18
C ILE A 770 -0.69 35.37 -42.93
N LEU A 771 -1.59 35.91 -42.12
CA LEU A 771 -1.62 37.30 -41.69
C LEU A 771 -1.10 37.42 -40.26
N GLY A 772 -0.38 38.49 -39.99
CA GLY A 772 0.05 38.81 -38.64
C GLY A 772 1.18 39.83 -38.65
N GLU A 773 1.39 40.49 -37.53
CA GLU A 773 2.44 41.49 -37.37
C GLU A 773 3.84 40.92 -37.64
N THR A 774 4.81 41.81 -37.83
CA THR A 774 6.21 41.41 -37.98
C THR A 774 6.67 40.68 -36.70
N GLY A 775 7.37 39.55 -36.85
CA GLY A 775 7.93 38.82 -35.71
C GLY A 775 7.02 37.79 -35.00
N VAL A 776 5.77 37.56 -35.45
CA VAL A 776 4.84 36.56 -34.84
C VAL A 776 5.13 35.09 -35.17
N GLY A 777 6.15 34.78 -35.98
CA GLY A 777 6.46 33.39 -36.34
C GLY A 777 5.74 32.84 -37.59
N LYS A 778 5.35 33.69 -38.56
CA LYS A 778 4.70 33.28 -39.83
C LYS A 778 5.45 32.18 -40.61
N GLY A 779 6.78 32.20 -40.59
CA GLY A 779 7.61 31.17 -41.24
C GLY A 779 7.51 29.81 -40.55
N SER A 780 7.42 29.77 -39.22
CA SER A 780 7.22 28.52 -38.47
C SER A 780 5.81 27.96 -38.70
N ALA A 781 4.80 28.83 -38.76
CA ALA A 781 3.43 28.44 -39.10
C ALA A 781 3.33 27.81 -40.51
N ALA A 782 3.99 28.42 -41.50
CA ALA A 782 4.01 27.88 -42.86
C ALA A 782 4.71 26.52 -42.95
N ARG A 783 5.72 26.27 -42.10
CA ARG A 783 6.41 24.99 -42.03
C ARG A 783 5.55 23.91 -41.36
N ALA A 784 4.93 24.24 -40.22
CA ALA A 784 3.98 23.34 -39.55
C ALA A 784 2.84 22.94 -40.50
N LEU A 785 2.29 23.90 -41.26
CA LEU A 785 1.27 23.63 -42.28
C LEU A 785 1.77 22.67 -43.38
N HIS A 786 3.03 22.79 -43.80
CA HIS A 786 3.62 21.89 -44.80
C HIS A 786 3.76 20.46 -44.25
N GLU A 787 4.35 20.31 -43.07
CA GLU A 787 4.59 19.02 -42.40
C GLU A 787 3.28 18.24 -42.16
N LEU A 788 2.20 18.95 -41.80
CA LEU A 788 0.88 18.36 -41.53
C LEU A 788 0.04 18.12 -42.80
N SER A 789 0.55 18.47 -43.98
CA SER A 789 -0.21 18.36 -45.24
C SER A 789 0.16 17.13 -46.08
N ALA A 790 -0.68 16.82 -47.07
CA ALA A 790 -0.36 15.82 -48.10
C ALA A 790 0.94 16.13 -48.89
N TYR A 791 1.43 17.38 -48.82
CA TYR A 791 2.66 17.84 -49.46
C TYR A 791 3.89 17.76 -48.53
N GLY A 792 3.75 17.28 -47.28
CA GLY A 792 4.81 17.28 -46.26
C GLY A 792 6.01 16.39 -46.59
N ASN A 793 5.84 15.39 -47.46
CA ASN A 793 6.94 14.57 -47.97
C ASN A 793 7.71 15.23 -49.14
N GLY A 794 7.19 16.34 -49.67
CA GLY A 794 7.79 17.10 -50.76
C GLY A 794 8.73 18.21 -50.28
N PRO A 795 9.39 18.94 -51.19
CA PRO A 795 10.29 20.03 -50.83
C PRO A 795 9.54 21.27 -50.30
N PHE A 796 9.96 21.81 -49.16
CA PHE A 796 9.57 23.14 -48.67
C PHE A 796 10.52 24.22 -49.19
N ILE A 797 10.05 25.09 -50.08
CA ILE A 797 10.86 26.14 -50.71
C ILE A 797 10.38 27.52 -50.29
N GLN A 798 11.20 28.23 -49.51
CA GLN A 798 10.92 29.60 -49.07
C GLN A 798 11.49 30.66 -50.02
N VAL A 799 10.69 31.68 -50.29
CA VAL A 799 11.06 32.88 -51.04
C VAL A 799 10.63 34.11 -50.25
N ASN A 800 11.61 34.90 -49.81
CA ASN A 800 11.33 36.23 -49.26
C ASN A 800 11.23 37.22 -50.43
N CYS A 801 10.06 37.85 -50.58
CA CYS A 801 9.75 38.73 -51.69
C CYS A 801 10.29 40.16 -51.51
N GLY A 802 10.63 40.57 -50.28
CA GLY A 802 11.18 41.90 -49.95
C GLY A 802 12.72 42.00 -50.06
N ALA A 803 13.44 40.88 -49.99
CA ALA A 803 14.91 40.88 -49.93
C ALA A 803 15.63 41.02 -51.29
N LEU A 804 14.91 41.00 -52.42
CA LEU A 804 15.50 40.92 -53.77
C LEU A 804 15.01 42.05 -54.70
N SER A 805 15.90 42.58 -55.55
CA SER A 805 15.51 43.54 -56.61
C SER A 805 14.61 42.89 -57.67
N GLN A 806 13.76 43.68 -58.35
CA GLN A 806 12.79 43.23 -59.37
C GLN A 806 13.38 42.31 -60.47
N ALA A 807 14.61 42.54 -60.94
CA ALA A 807 15.24 41.67 -61.94
C ALA A 807 15.74 40.32 -61.39
N LEU A 808 15.95 40.23 -60.07
CA LEU A 808 16.46 39.04 -59.39
C LEU A 808 15.34 38.14 -58.86
N ILE A 809 14.20 38.70 -58.44
CA ILE A 809 13.06 37.93 -57.92
C ILE A 809 12.47 37.01 -59.00
N ASP A 810 12.28 37.51 -60.22
CA ASP A 810 11.81 36.71 -61.35
C ASP A 810 12.77 35.57 -61.70
N ARG A 811 14.08 35.83 -61.64
CA ARG A 811 15.11 34.83 -61.94
C ARG A 811 15.23 33.77 -60.82
N GLU A 812 15.03 34.15 -59.57
CA GLU A 812 14.99 33.24 -58.42
C GLU A 812 13.72 32.36 -58.45
N LEU A 813 12.55 32.94 -58.70
CA LEU A 813 11.27 32.22 -58.75
C LEU A 813 11.17 31.29 -59.95
N PHE A 814 11.40 31.81 -61.15
CA PHE A 814 11.10 31.10 -62.40
C PHE A 814 12.35 30.55 -63.12
N GLY A 815 13.55 30.93 -62.69
CA GLY A 815 14.80 30.52 -63.34
C GLY A 815 15.08 31.28 -64.64
N SER A 816 16.28 31.11 -65.22
CA SER A 816 16.70 31.80 -66.45
C SER A 816 17.08 30.83 -67.57
N LYS A 817 16.65 31.10 -68.80
CA LYS A 817 17.12 30.42 -70.01
C LYS A 817 18.24 31.26 -70.65
N ASN A 818 19.51 30.90 -70.44
CA ASN A 818 20.61 31.55 -71.17
C ASN A 818 20.85 30.82 -72.50
N GLU A 819 20.47 31.41 -73.62
CA GLU A 819 20.84 30.92 -74.97
C GLU A 819 22.18 31.47 -75.48
N ARG A 820 22.88 32.32 -74.71
CA ARG A 820 24.19 32.89 -75.08
C ARG A 820 25.27 32.69 -74.00
N ALA A 821 25.76 31.47 -73.84
CA ALA A 821 27.12 31.15 -73.34
C ALA A 821 27.30 29.62 -73.30
N LYS A 822 28.32 29.07 -73.98
CA LYS A 822 28.57 27.63 -74.09
C LYS A 822 29.09 26.93 -72.81
N THR A 823 29.12 27.59 -71.64
CA THR A 823 29.77 27.06 -70.42
C THR A 823 29.20 27.59 -69.09
N ALA A 824 27.88 27.78 -68.95
CA ALA A 824 27.27 28.14 -67.66
C ALA A 824 26.12 27.19 -67.25
N VAL A 825 26.17 26.73 -66.00
CA VAL A 825 25.21 25.80 -65.38
C VAL A 825 23.78 26.36 -65.42
N ARG A 826 22.81 25.53 -65.85
CA ARG A 826 21.37 25.86 -65.89
C ARG A 826 20.87 26.11 -64.46
N LYS A 827 20.38 27.32 -64.14
CA LYS A 827 19.76 27.60 -62.82
C LYS A 827 18.25 27.32 -62.88
N VAL A 828 17.83 26.26 -62.19
CA VAL A 828 16.42 25.88 -61.99
C VAL A 828 15.75 26.89 -61.06
N GLY A 829 14.53 27.34 -61.38
CA GLY A 829 13.76 28.27 -60.56
C GLY A 829 13.19 27.63 -59.29
N LYS A 830 12.89 28.43 -58.26
CA LYS A 830 12.32 27.94 -57.00
C LYS A 830 10.93 27.32 -57.15
N VAL A 831 10.11 27.80 -58.10
CA VAL A 831 8.81 27.19 -58.42
C VAL A 831 8.99 25.75 -58.91
N GLU A 832 9.95 25.52 -59.81
CA GLU A 832 10.26 24.19 -60.35
C GLU A 832 10.86 23.27 -59.27
N ARG A 833 11.60 23.82 -58.31
CA ARG A 833 12.13 23.09 -57.15
C ARG A 833 11.09 22.73 -56.10
N ALA A 834 9.96 23.44 -56.06
CA ALA A 834 8.87 23.22 -55.12
C ALA A 834 7.82 22.22 -55.65
N LYS A 835 8.08 21.60 -56.81
CA LYS A 835 7.19 20.61 -57.41
C LYS A 835 6.93 19.46 -56.42
N ASP A 836 5.67 19.08 -56.30
CA ASP A 836 5.15 18.04 -55.39
C ASP A 836 5.37 18.38 -53.90
N GLY A 837 5.71 19.64 -53.58
CA GLY A 837 5.87 20.17 -52.23
C GLY A 837 5.18 21.54 -52.04
N THR A 838 5.74 22.39 -51.18
CA THR A 838 5.14 23.69 -50.83
C THR A 838 6.07 24.86 -51.19
N LEU A 839 5.53 25.84 -51.92
CA LEU A 839 6.17 27.13 -52.18
C LEU A 839 5.66 28.18 -51.17
N PHE A 840 6.54 28.60 -50.26
CA PHE A 840 6.24 29.64 -49.28
C PHE A 840 6.71 31.01 -49.74
N LEU A 841 5.76 31.92 -49.97
CA LEU A 841 5.97 33.32 -50.38
C LEU A 841 5.89 34.23 -49.15
N ASP A 842 7.04 34.55 -48.57
CA ASP A 842 7.15 35.42 -47.41
C ASP A 842 7.19 36.89 -47.87
N GLU A 843 6.50 37.77 -47.14
CA GLU A 843 6.32 39.19 -47.46
C GLU A 843 5.75 39.46 -48.87
N ILE A 844 4.70 38.74 -49.27
CA ILE A 844 4.10 38.84 -50.61
C ILE A 844 3.66 40.28 -50.99
N GLY A 845 3.36 41.12 -49.99
CA GLY A 845 3.02 42.54 -50.19
C GLY A 845 4.17 43.39 -50.75
N GLU A 846 5.42 42.94 -50.70
CA GLU A 846 6.58 43.64 -51.28
C GLU A 846 6.85 43.25 -52.74
N MET A 847 6.03 42.37 -53.33
CA MET A 847 6.24 41.85 -54.67
C MET A 847 5.92 42.88 -55.76
N PRO A 848 6.79 43.09 -56.77
CA PRO A 848 6.50 43.99 -57.90
C PRO A 848 5.28 43.57 -58.73
N LEU A 849 4.53 44.54 -59.29
CA LEU A 849 3.30 44.32 -60.07
C LEU A 849 3.46 43.38 -61.27
N GLU A 850 4.64 43.35 -61.91
CA GLU A 850 4.95 42.46 -63.04
C GLU A 850 5.16 41.01 -62.60
N THR A 851 5.72 40.80 -61.40
CA THR A 851 5.91 39.47 -60.82
C THR A 851 4.58 38.92 -60.27
N GLN A 852 3.72 39.81 -59.73
CA GLN A 852 2.37 39.46 -59.30
C GLN A 852 1.56 38.79 -60.42
N ASP A 853 1.65 39.26 -61.66
CA ASP A 853 1.00 38.63 -62.82
C ASP A 853 1.46 37.19 -63.07
N LYS A 854 2.75 36.92 -62.87
CA LYS A 854 3.32 35.59 -63.08
C LYS A 854 2.92 34.62 -61.96
N ILE A 855 2.82 35.11 -60.73
CA ILE A 855 2.31 34.32 -59.59
C ILE A 855 0.82 34.04 -59.75
N LEU A 856 0.04 35.00 -60.26
CA LEU A 856 -1.37 34.79 -60.58
C LEU A 856 -1.54 33.65 -61.59
N ARG A 857 -0.79 33.64 -62.70
CA ARG A 857 -0.79 32.53 -63.66
C ARG A 857 -0.41 31.19 -63.03
N LEU A 858 0.55 31.19 -62.11
CA LEU A 858 0.94 29.98 -61.38
C LEU A 858 -0.20 29.47 -60.47
N LEU A 859 -0.95 30.35 -59.82
CA LEU A 859 -2.09 30.00 -58.98
C LEU A 859 -3.28 29.48 -59.79
N GLU A 860 -3.56 30.08 -60.95
CA GLU A 860 -4.76 29.78 -61.75
C GLU A 860 -4.55 28.64 -62.73
N GLU A 861 -3.47 28.68 -63.50
CA GLU A 861 -3.22 27.74 -64.60
C GLU A 861 -2.28 26.60 -64.18
N ARG A 862 -1.65 26.69 -63.00
CA ARG A 862 -0.55 25.80 -62.55
C ARG A 862 0.62 25.74 -63.55
N THR A 863 0.76 26.78 -64.38
CA THR A 863 1.83 26.91 -65.37
C THR A 863 2.73 28.11 -65.09
N PHE A 864 3.97 28.04 -65.58
CA PHE A 864 4.91 29.15 -65.55
C PHE A 864 5.89 29.09 -66.74
N GLU A 865 6.55 30.21 -67.03
CA GLU A 865 7.59 30.34 -68.04
C GLU A 865 8.91 30.78 -67.40
N ARG A 866 10.04 30.26 -67.88
CA ARG A 866 11.36 30.72 -67.43
C ARG A 866 11.64 32.11 -67.99
N VAL A 867 12.38 32.94 -67.23
CA VAL A 867 12.76 34.29 -67.68
C VAL A 867 13.56 34.19 -68.99
N GLY A 868 13.01 34.77 -70.06
CA GLY A 868 13.58 34.78 -71.42
C GLY A 868 13.26 33.55 -72.28
N GLY A 869 12.39 32.63 -71.83
CA GLY A 869 11.94 31.48 -72.62
C GLY A 869 10.43 31.53 -72.93
N THR A 870 10.02 30.94 -74.05
CA THR A 870 8.61 30.83 -74.49
C THR A 870 7.99 29.46 -74.21
N GLN A 871 8.69 28.60 -73.47
CA GLN A 871 8.19 27.25 -73.15
C GLN A 871 7.41 27.29 -71.84
N THR A 872 6.09 27.13 -71.92
CA THR A 872 5.19 26.93 -70.79
C THR A 872 5.47 25.59 -70.11
N ARG A 873 5.55 25.59 -68.78
CA ARG A 873 5.80 24.39 -67.95
C ARG A 873 4.77 24.30 -66.84
N THR A 874 4.39 23.09 -66.44
CA THR A 874 3.50 22.86 -65.31
C THR A 874 4.28 22.55 -64.04
N ALA A 875 3.85 23.11 -62.91
CA ALA A 875 4.33 22.74 -61.58
C ALA A 875 3.14 22.63 -60.63
N GLN A 876 2.89 21.41 -60.15
CA GLN A 876 1.93 21.17 -59.08
C GLN A 876 2.65 21.41 -57.75
N THR A 877 2.34 22.53 -57.10
CA THR A 877 2.92 22.92 -55.80
C THR A 877 1.85 23.62 -54.99
N ARG A 878 1.84 23.39 -53.67
CA ARG A 878 0.97 24.13 -52.76
C ARG A 878 1.58 25.51 -52.52
N ILE A 879 0.79 26.57 -52.63
CA ILE A 879 1.23 27.93 -52.38
C ILE A 879 0.77 28.37 -50.99
N VAL A 880 1.71 28.84 -50.18
CA VAL A 880 1.45 29.48 -48.88
C VAL A 880 2.04 30.87 -48.92
N ALA A 881 1.26 31.89 -48.64
CA ALA A 881 1.72 33.29 -48.66
C ALA A 881 1.67 33.88 -47.26
N ALA A 882 2.60 34.79 -46.94
CA ALA A 882 2.64 35.50 -45.67
C ALA A 882 2.86 37.01 -45.88
N THR A 883 2.23 37.83 -45.06
CA THR A 883 2.43 39.29 -45.07
C THR A 883 2.15 39.92 -43.70
N SER A 884 2.84 41.00 -43.39
CA SER A 884 2.51 41.91 -42.27
C SER A 884 1.81 43.20 -42.73
N ARG A 885 1.68 43.41 -44.05
CA ARG A 885 0.98 44.56 -44.64
C ARG A 885 -0.48 44.25 -44.91
N ASP A 886 -1.29 45.29 -44.82
CA ASP A 886 -2.71 45.30 -45.15
C ASP A 886 -2.89 45.32 -46.67
N LEU A 887 -3.07 44.13 -47.27
CA LEU A 887 -3.17 43.96 -48.72
C LEU A 887 -4.42 44.66 -49.30
N GLU A 888 -5.50 44.80 -48.53
CA GLU A 888 -6.73 45.46 -48.97
C GLU A 888 -6.48 46.94 -49.27
N LYS A 889 -5.76 47.64 -48.39
CA LYS A 889 -5.32 49.03 -48.64
C LYS A 889 -4.36 49.15 -49.81
N MET A 890 -3.50 48.15 -50.03
CA MET A 890 -2.55 48.16 -51.14
C MET A 890 -3.23 47.97 -52.50
N VAL A 891 -4.34 47.22 -52.54
CA VAL A 891 -5.20 47.12 -53.73
C VAL A 891 -5.85 48.47 -54.04
N GLN A 892 -6.38 49.16 -53.03
CA GLN A 892 -6.97 50.50 -53.20
C GLN A 892 -5.93 51.53 -53.67
N ALA A 893 -4.67 51.40 -53.26
CA ALA A 893 -3.57 52.24 -53.68
C ALA A 893 -2.98 51.88 -55.07
N GLY A 894 -3.45 50.82 -55.72
CA GLY A 894 -2.96 50.36 -57.03
C GLY A 894 -1.57 49.70 -57.00
N ILE A 895 -1.05 49.37 -55.82
CA ILE A 895 0.28 48.77 -55.61
C ILE A 895 0.21 47.23 -55.59
N PHE A 896 -0.99 46.68 -55.36
CA PHE A 896 -1.25 45.24 -55.37
C PHE A 896 -2.46 44.92 -56.26
N ARG A 897 -2.40 43.83 -57.03
CA ARG A 897 -3.48 43.47 -57.96
C ARG A 897 -4.67 42.87 -57.23
N ALA A 898 -5.86 43.39 -57.50
CA ALA A 898 -7.11 42.90 -56.93
C ALA A 898 -7.36 41.40 -57.22
N GLU A 899 -7.00 40.95 -58.42
CA GLU A 899 -7.16 39.57 -58.87
C GLU A 899 -6.23 38.59 -58.14
N LEU A 900 -4.98 38.99 -57.84
CA LEU A 900 -4.08 38.19 -57.03
C LEU A 900 -4.56 38.12 -55.56
N TYR A 901 -5.07 39.23 -55.04
CA TYR A 901 -5.60 39.29 -53.67
C TYR A 901 -6.79 38.34 -53.46
N SER A 902 -7.76 38.31 -54.39
CA SER A 902 -8.93 37.45 -54.28
C SER A 902 -8.57 35.95 -54.29
N ARG A 903 -7.51 35.56 -54.99
CA ARG A 903 -6.99 34.16 -55.00
C ARG A 903 -6.21 33.80 -53.73
N LEU A 904 -5.49 34.75 -53.15
CA LEU A 904 -4.72 34.51 -51.92
C LEU A 904 -5.62 34.48 -50.68
N GLN A 905 -6.69 35.28 -50.64
CA GLN A 905 -7.59 35.40 -49.47
C GLN A 905 -8.53 34.20 -49.27
N LEU A 906 -8.40 33.11 -50.04
CA LEU A 906 -9.29 31.95 -49.94
C LEU A 906 -9.35 31.35 -48.53
N PHE A 907 -8.21 31.30 -47.82
CA PHE A 907 -8.17 30.86 -46.43
C PHE A 907 -7.16 31.70 -45.62
N PRO A 908 -7.61 32.80 -44.98
CA PRO A 908 -6.74 33.65 -44.19
C PRO A 908 -6.54 33.07 -42.77
N LEU A 909 -5.28 32.84 -42.40
CA LEU A 909 -4.88 32.45 -41.06
C LEU A 909 -4.24 33.63 -40.34
N TYR A 910 -4.88 34.12 -39.28
CA TYR A 910 -4.34 35.22 -38.48
C TYR A 910 -3.57 34.68 -37.26
N ILE A 911 -2.32 35.08 -37.12
CA ILE A 911 -1.51 34.82 -35.91
C ILE A 911 -1.59 36.05 -35.01
N PRO A 912 -2.19 35.95 -33.81
CA PRO A 912 -2.26 37.07 -32.89
C PRO A 912 -0.86 37.50 -32.41
N PRO A 913 -0.67 38.76 -32.03
CA PRO A 913 0.56 39.26 -31.43
C PRO A 913 0.77 38.72 -30.00
N LEU A 914 2.02 38.65 -29.51
CA LEU A 914 2.36 38.02 -28.21
C LEU A 914 1.63 38.67 -27.03
N ARG A 915 1.38 39.98 -27.10
CA ARG A 915 0.60 40.71 -26.09
C ARG A 915 -0.83 40.19 -25.89
N GLU A 916 -1.41 39.51 -26.87
CA GLU A 916 -2.73 38.87 -26.80
C GLU A 916 -2.68 37.42 -26.30
N HIS A 917 -1.49 36.83 -26.15
CA HIS A 917 -1.26 35.47 -25.64
C HIS A 917 -0.05 35.41 -24.69
N LYS A 918 -0.05 36.27 -23.67
CA LYS A 918 1.01 36.39 -22.65
C LYS A 918 1.25 35.10 -21.85
N GLU A 919 0.28 34.20 -21.81
CA GLU A 919 0.38 32.89 -21.17
C GLU A 919 1.47 31.99 -21.81
N ASP A 920 1.86 32.23 -23.07
CA ASP A 920 2.90 31.43 -23.76
C ASP A 920 4.33 31.90 -23.43
N ILE A 921 4.48 33.07 -22.78
CA ILE A 921 5.78 33.67 -22.48
C ILE A 921 6.69 32.72 -21.67
N PRO A 922 6.22 32.04 -20.59
CA PRO A 922 7.09 31.14 -19.82
C PRO A 922 7.69 30.01 -20.66
N ALA A 923 6.88 29.36 -21.50
CA ALA A 923 7.32 28.26 -22.37
C ALA A 923 8.31 28.73 -23.45
N LEU A 924 8.04 29.90 -24.06
CA LEU A 924 8.94 30.52 -25.03
C LEU A 924 10.28 30.92 -24.41
N VAL A 925 10.25 31.50 -23.21
CA VAL A 925 11.44 31.88 -22.45
C VAL A 925 12.30 30.67 -22.13
N GLU A 926 11.70 29.60 -21.63
CA GLU A 926 12.44 28.37 -21.30
C GLU A 926 13.11 27.77 -22.54
N PHE A 927 12.40 27.72 -23.67
CA PHE A 927 12.96 27.25 -24.93
C PHE A 927 14.13 28.10 -25.41
N PHE A 928 13.99 29.43 -25.47
CA PHE A 928 15.06 30.32 -25.94
C PHE A 928 16.27 30.30 -25.01
N LYS A 929 16.03 30.25 -23.70
CA LYS A 929 17.04 30.13 -22.66
C LYS A 929 17.86 28.85 -22.85
N ASN A 930 17.20 27.70 -22.94
CA ASN A 930 17.87 26.40 -23.06
C ASN A 930 18.64 26.30 -24.39
N ARG A 931 18.05 26.79 -25.49
CA ARG A 931 18.71 26.79 -26.81
C ARG A 931 19.96 27.68 -26.84
N MET A 932 19.92 28.84 -26.19
CA MET A 932 21.08 29.74 -26.12
C MET A 932 22.15 29.25 -25.14
N ALA A 933 21.74 28.69 -23.99
CA ALA A 933 22.67 28.07 -23.04
C ALA A 933 23.46 26.93 -23.69
N ALA A 934 22.78 26.05 -24.45
CA ALA A 934 23.42 24.99 -25.22
C ALA A 934 24.37 25.53 -26.31
N TYR A 935 24.01 26.63 -26.99
CA TYR A 935 24.88 27.26 -27.99
C TYR A 935 26.17 27.85 -27.37
N LEU A 936 26.10 28.33 -26.13
CA LEU A 936 27.22 28.94 -25.41
C LEU A 936 28.01 27.96 -24.52
N ASP A 937 27.62 26.68 -24.49
CA ASP A 937 28.16 25.64 -23.59
C ASP A 937 28.20 26.10 -22.11
N LYS A 938 27.15 26.80 -21.68
CA LYS A 938 26.97 27.29 -20.30
C LYS A 938 26.08 26.35 -19.50
N GLU A 939 26.34 26.26 -18.19
CA GLU A 939 25.44 25.57 -17.25
C GLU A 939 24.01 26.14 -17.28
N PRO A 940 22.98 25.34 -16.93
CA PRO A 940 21.58 25.75 -17.00
C PRO A 940 21.32 26.99 -16.14
N VAL A 941 20.98 28.10 -16.79
CA VAL A 941 20.66 29.35 -16.09
C VAL A 941 19.18 29.35 -15.72
N SER A 942 18.85 29.84 -14.52
CA SER A 942 17.47 30.05 -14.07
C SER A 942 17.05 31.52 -14.20
N LEU A 943 15.76 31.80 -14.37
CA LEU A 943 15.23 33.17 -14.27
C LEU A 943 14.61 33.36 -12.88
N SER A 944 14.76 34.53 -12.27
CA SER A 944 14.02 34.85 -11.05
C SER A 944 12.53 35.01 -11.34
N SER A 945 11.69 34.74 -10.32
CA SER A 945 10.24 34.95 -10.40
C SER A 945 9.89 36.40 -10.75
N GLU A 946 10.62 37.36 -10.18
CA GLU A 946 10.47 38.79 -10.47
C GLU A 946 10.67 39.12 -11.96
N VAL A 947 11.71 38.55 -12.59
CA VAL A 947 11.95 38.74 -14.02
C VAL A 947 10.81 38.13 -14.84
N MET A 948 10.33 36.94 -14.48
CA MET A 948 9.23 36.29 -15.19
C MET A 948 7.93 37.10 -15.13
N GLU A 949 7.61 37.69 -13.98
CA GLU A 949 6.47 38.60 -13.83
C GLU A 949 6.62 39.86 -14.70
N MET A 950 7.83 40.44 -14.76
CA MET A 950 8.11 41.60 -15.62
C MET A 950 7.93 41.27 -17.11
N LEU A 951 8.38 40.10 -17.56
CA LEU A 951 8.24 39.69 -18.96
C LEU A 951 6.78 39.48 -19.36
N GLN A 952 5.95 38.97 -18.44
CA GLN A 952 4.51 38.83 -18.67
C GLN A 952 3.77 40.18 -18.61
N ALA A 953 4.22 41.13 -17.79
CA ALA A 953 3.62 42.46 -17.71
C ALA A 953 3.87 43.30 -18.98
N TYR A 954 5.00 43.10 -19.67
CA TYR A 954 5.41 43.90 -20.83
C TYR A 954 4.55 43.64 -22.09
N ASP A 955 4.20 44.72 -22.81
CA ASP A 955 3.43 44.67 -24.06
C ASP A 955 4.35 44.59 -25.27
N TRP A 956 4.96 43.42 -25.49
CA TRP A 956 5.98 43.14 -26.51
C TRP A 956 5.68 43.68 -27.94
N PRO A 957 6.41 44.72 -28.43
CA PRO A 957 6.32 45.26 -29.78
C PRO A 957 7.25 44.54 -30.78
N GLY A 958 6.96 43.27 -31.05
CA GLY A 958 7.86 42.42 -31.85
C GLY A 958 7.63 40.93 -31.64
N ASN A 959 6.47 40.63 -31.07
CA ASN A 959 5.81 39.34 -30.91
C ASN A 959 6.70 38.27 -30.31
N VAL A 960 7.42 37.46 -31.08
CA VAL A 960 8.26 36.39 -30.51
C VAL A 960 9.75 36.67 -30.71
N ARG A 961 10.11 37.37 -31.79
CA ARG A 961 11.50 37.66 -32.15
C ARG A 961 12.18 38.63 -31.16
N GLU A 962 11.42 39.58 -30.64
CA GLU A 962 11.94 40.52 -29.64
C GLU A 962 12.18 39.82 -28.29
N LEU A 963 11.23 38.99 -27.84
CA LEU A 963 11.39 38.14 -26.66
C LEU A 963 12.60 37.20 -26.82
N GLU A 964 12.74 36.57 -27.99
CA GLU A 964 13.89 35.75 -28.34
C GLU A 964 15.20 36.54 -28.21
N HIS A 965 15.30 37.69 -28.88
CA HIS A 965 16.51 38.51 -28.86
C HIS A 965 16.83 39.00 -27.44
N PHE A 966 15.81 39.34 -26.66
CA PHE A 966 15.95 39.76 -25.27
C PHE A 966 16.51 38.63 -24.39
N ILE A 967 15.93 37.44 -24.44
CA ILE A 967 16.42 36.28 -23.67
C ILE A 967 17.83 35.90 -24.08
N GLN A 968 18.16 35.98 -25.38
CA GLN A 968 19.52 35.75 -25.86
C GLN A 968 20.52 36.72 -25.24
N GLN A 969 20.21 38.02 -25.20
CA GLN A 969 21.06 39.03 -24.56
C GLN A 969 21.19 38.78 -23.05
N ALA A 970 20.09 38.44 -22.37
CA ALA A 970 20.09 38.15 -20.93
C ALA A 970 20.98 36.95 -20.58
N VAL A 971 20.93 35.86 -21.36
CA VAL A 971 21.81 34.67 -21.15
C VAL A 971 23.28 35.02 -21.41
N ILE A 972 23.58 35.91 -22.35
CA ILE A 972 24.95 36.37 -22.64
C ILE A 972 25.49 37.23 -21.49
N ALA A 973 24.69 38.20 -21.03
CA ALA A 973 25.07 39.15 -19.98
C ALA A 973 25.18 38.51 -18.59
N CYS A 974 24.43 37.44 -18.33
CA CYS A 974 24.41 36.75 -17.06
C CYS A 974 25.76 36.08 -16.74
N LYS A 975 26.34 36.45 -15.59
CA LYS A 975 27.58 35.89 -15.03
C LYS A 975 27.33 34.91 -13.88
N SER A 976 26.10 34.81 -13.39
CA SER A 976 25.62 33.92 -12.32
C SER A 976 24.78 32.77 -12.87
N SER A 977 24.39 31.82 -12.01
CA SER A 977 23.44 30.73 -12.32
C SER A 977 21.97 31.17 -12.36
N GLN A 978 21.70 32.44 -12.05
CA GLN A 978 20.38 33.04 -12.08
C GLN A 978 20.43 34.42 -12.75
N ILE A 979 19.52 34.66 -13.70
CA ILE A 979 19.29 35.97 -14.35
C ILE A 979 18.44 36.82 -13.40
N GLY A 980 19.05 37.86 -12.84
CA GLY A 980 18.40 38.82 -11.94
C GLY A 980 18.00 40.12 -12.63
N THR A 981 17.25 40.97 -11.92
CA THR A 981 16.79 42.29 -12.41
C THR A 981 17.93 43.25 -12.74
N THR A 982 19.09 43.13 -12.08
CA THR A 982 20.31 43.91 -12.35
C THR A 982 21.00 43.54 -13.66
N ASP A 983 20.91 42.29 -14.10
CA ASP A 983 21.42 41.84 -15.40
C ASP A 983 20.57 42.42 -16.55
N LEU A 984 19.26 42.60 -16.31
CA LEU A 984 18.33 43.20 -17.27
C LEU A 984 18.61 44.69 -17.51
N MET A 985 18.94 45.45 -16.46
CA MET A 985 19.27 46.88 -16.58
C MET A 985 20.53 47.10 -17.43
N GLN A 986 21.49 46.18 -17.39
CA GLN A 986 22.70 46.26 -18.22
C GLN A 986 22.44 45.94 -19.71
N CYS A 987 21.34 45.25 -20.02
CA CYS A 987 20.90 44.94 -21.38
C CYS A 987 20.07 46.08 -22.02
N GLY A 988 19.96 47.24 -21.36
CA GLY A 988 19.25 48.41 -21.89
C GLY A 988 17.75 48.40 -21.67
N PHE A 989 17.24 47.57 -20.74
CA PHE A 989 15.84 47.61 -20.33
C PHE A 989 15.64 48.79 -19.35
N ASP A 990 15.19 49.93 -19.89
CA ASP A 990 15.00 51.15 -19.12
C ASP A 990 13.71 51.06 -18.29
N LEU A 991 13.85 50.73 -16.99
CA LEU A 991 12.73 50.67 -16.04
C LEU A 991 12.06 52.05 -15.81
N ALA A 992 12.63 53.14 -16.32
CA ALA A 992 12.14 54.50 -16.11
C ALA A 992 10.90 54.87 -16.95
N ASP A 993 10.53 54.08 -17.97
CA ASP A 993 9.29 54.25 -18.75
C ASP A 993 8.18 53.24 -18.35
N SER A 994 8.31 52.66 -17.15
CA SER A 994 7.26 51.83 -16.55
C SER A 994 6.11 52.70 -16.02
N THR A 995 5.22 53.14 -16.91
CA THR A 995 3.91 53.66 -16.49
C THR A 995 3.00 52.52 -16.04
N LEU A 996 3.27 51.96 -14.87
CA LEU A 996 2.27 51.30 -14.04
C LEU A 996 1.41 52.39 -13.36
N GLY A 997 0.40 52.84 -14.10
CA GLY A 997 -0.84 53.42 -13.58
C GLY A 997 -0.78 54.73 -12.80
N LEU A 998 -1.10 55.85 -13.47
CA LEU A 998 -2.04 56.87 -12.99
C LEU A 998 -2.44 57.79 -14.19
N LYS A 999 -3.73 58.07 -14.29
CA LYS A 999 -4.46 58.62 -15.46
C LYS A 999 -3.92 59.95 -16.01
N GLY A 1000 -4.01 60.09 -17.34
CA GLY A 1000 -4.67 61.25 -17.95
C GLY A 1000 -3.91 62.03 -19.02
N ARG A 1001 -4.60 62.19 -20.17
CA ARG A 1001 -4.46 63.25 -21.20
C ARG A 1001 -3.23 63.23 -22.12
N ALA A 1002 -3.54 62.88 -23.35
CA ALA A 1002 -3.03 63.39 -24.62
C ALA A 1002 -2.17 64.66 -24.58
N LEU A 1003 -1.11 64.66 -25.38
CA LEU A 1003 -0.62 65.71 -26.32
C LEU A 1003 0.86 65.39 -26.61
N SER A 1004 1.17 64.75 -27.75
CA SER A 1004 1.55 65.37 -29.04
C SER A 1004 3.01 65.88 -29.11
N VAL A 1005 3.59 65.77 -30.31
CA VAL A 1005 4.79 66.47 -30.84
C VAL A 1005 6.11 65.72 -30.57
N SER A 1006 6.63 64.87 -31.47
CA SER A 1006 7.14 65.02 -32.85
C SER A 1006 8.62 65.44 -32.98
N GLN A 1007 9.28 64.82 -33.97
CA GLN A 1007 10.57 65.17 -34.63
C GLN A 1007 11.84 64.79 -33.85
N GLY A 1008 12.84 64.08 -34.37
CA GLY A 1008 13.19 63.65 -35.73
C GLY A 1008 14.72 63.62 -35.81
N ARG A 1009 15.34 62.45 -36.03
CA ARG A 1009 16.77 62.37 -36.43
C ARG A 1009 16.95 61.26 -37.46
N GLU A 1010 17.41 61.67 -38.64
CA GLU A 1010 17.60 60.85 -39.84
C GLU A 1010 18.50 59.63 -39.60
N ILE A 1011 18.11 58.51 -40.21
CA ILE A 1011 18.91 57.28 -40.30
C ILE A 1011 20.01 57.53 -41.34
N MET A 1012 21.27 57.63 -40.90
CA MET A 1012 22.42 57.77 -41.81
C MET A 1012 23.08 56.42 -42.10
N PRO A 1013 23.66 56.21 -43.30
CA PRO A 1013 24.33 54.95 -43.64
C PRO A 1013 25.50 54.61 -42.71
N LEU A 1014 25.63 53.33 -42.36
CA LEU A 1014 26.60 52.81 -41.39
C LEU A 1014 28.05 53.26 -41.67
N LEU A 1015 28.45 53.30 -42.95
CA LEU A 1015 29.80 53.68 -43.37
C LEU A 1015 30.11 55.17 -43.11
N GLU A 1016 29.10 56.03 -43.25
CA GLU A 1016 29.19 57.47 -43.05
C GLU A 1016 29.23 57.79 -41.55
N PHE A 1017 28.46 57.05 -40.75
CA PHE A 1017 28.52 57.10 -39.29
C PHE A 1017 29.90 56.66 -38.77
N GLU A 1018 30.42 55.52 -39.26
CA GLU A 1018 31.73 54.99 -38.87
C GLU A 1018 32.85 55.98 -39.24
N ARG A 1019 32.80 56.59 -40.43
CA ARG A 1019 33.74 57.63 -40.86
C ARG A 1019 33.71 58.86 -39.95
N ARG A 1020 32.52 59.39 -39.62
CA ARG A 1020 32.38 60.57 -38.74
C ARG A 1020 32.85 60.27 -37.33
N TYR A 1021 32.55 59.09 -36.82
CA TYR A 1021 32.98 58.68 -35.49
C TYR A 1021 34.50 58.55 -35.40
N ILE A 1022 35.15 57.89 -36.37
CA ILE A 1022 36.62 57.79 -36.43
C ILE A 1022 37.27 59.17 -36.56
N LEU A 1023 36.73 60.08 -37.38
CA LEU A 1023 37.20 61.47 -37.50
C LEU A 1023 37.08 62.25 -36.18
N LYS A 1024 35.97 62.08 -35.45
CA LYS A 1024 35.74 62.73 -34.15
C LYS A 1024 36.77 62.27 -33.12
N VAL A 1025 37.04 60.97 -33.06
CA VAL A 1025 38.05 60.42 -32.15
C VAL A 1025 39.46 60.86 -32.55
N LEU A 1026 39.81 60.84 -33.84
CA LEU A 1026 41.11 61.32 -34.34
C LEU A 1026 41.34 62.81 -34.00
N ASN A 1027 40.33 63.67 -34.15
CA ASN A 1027 40.44 65.07 -33.76
C ASN A 1027 40.60 65.26 -32.24
N ALA A 1028 39.86 64.50 -31.42
CA ALA A 1028 39.95 64.57 -29.96
C ALA A 1028 41.33 64.20 -29.41
N VAL A 1029 42.11 63.38 -30.14
CA VAL A 1029 43.47 62.98 -29.76
C VAL A 1029 44.57 63.63 -30.63
N ASN A 1030 44.26 64.76 -31.29
CA ASN A 1030 45.20 65.50 -32.15
C ASN A 1030 45.88 64.62 -33.22
N TRP A 1031 45.11 63.77 -33.87
CA TRP A 1031 45.53 62.88 -34.97
C TRP A 1031 46.63 61.88 -34.61
N ARG A 1032 46.84 61.60 -33.33
CA ARG A 1032 47.82 60.62 -32.86
C ARG A 1032 47.21 59.21 -32.93
N VAL A 1033 47.69 58.40 -33.87
CA VAL A 1033 47.13 57.06 -34.15
C VAL A 1033 47.66 56.00 -33.17
N ASN A 1034 48.94 56.07 -32.77
CA ASN A 1034 49.62 55.04 -31.96
C ASN A 1034 49.91 55.51 -30.53
N GLY A 1035 49.94 54.55 -29.59
CA GLY A 1035 50.23 54.75 -28.17
C GLY A 1035 49.00 54.53 -27.27
N PRO A 1036 49.19 54.44 -25.94
CA PRO A 1036 48.11 54.11 -25.00
C PRO A 1036 46.99 55.16 -24.93
N LYS A 1037 47.26 56.40 -25.35
CA LYS A 1037 46.26 57.48 -25.51
C LYS A 1037 45.98 57.83 -26.98
N GLY A 1038 46.36 56.96 -27.92
CA GLY A 1038 46.13 57.14 -29.35
C GLY A 1038 44.72 56.69 -29.77
N ALA A 1039 44.27 57.15 -30.94
CA ALA A 1039 42.94 56.85 -31.46
C ALA A 1039 42.67 55.34 -31.59
N ALA A 1040 43.70 54.54 -31.89
CA ALA A 1040 43.58 53.09 -32.01
C ALA A 1040 43.23 52.42 -30.66
N ALA A 1041 43.85 52.87 -29.58
CA ALA A 1041 43.58 52.34 -28.23
C ALA A 1041 42.18 52.73 -27.74
N LEU A 1042 41.75 53.97 -27.98
CA LEU A 1042 40.39 54.44 -27.65
C LEU A 1042 39.29 53.76 -28.47
N LEU A 1043 39.58 53.41 -29.72
CA LEU A 1043 38.68 52.63 -30.57
C LEU A 1043 38.81 51.11 -30.36
N GLY A 1044 39.71 50.67 -29.48
CA GLY A 1044 39.90 49.24 -29.16
C GLY A 1044 40.46 48.40 -30.32
N VAL A 1045 41.11 49.01 -31.31
CA VAL A 1045 41.63 48.32 -32.50
C VAL A 1045 43.14 48.43 -32.62
N PRO A 1046 43.84 47.43 -33.22
CA PRO A 1046 45.27 47.55 -33.48
C PRO A 1046 45.59 48.75 -34.38
N PRO A 1047 46.70 49.47 -34.15
CA PRO A 1047 47.00 50.68 -34.93
C PRO A 1047 47.23 50.43 -36.42
N SER A 1048 47.66 49.23 -36.81
CA SER A 1048 47.75 48.78 -38.20
C SER A 1048 46.37 48.68 -38.86
N THR A 1049 45.38 48.16 -38.14
CA THR A 1049 43.98 48.02 -38.61
C THR A 1049 43.31 49.39 -38.75
N LEU A 1050 43.53 50.30 -37.80
CA LEU A 1050 43.01 51.66 -37.90
C LEU A 1050 43.59 52.40 -39.11
N ARG A 1051 44.90 52.25 -39.39
CA ARG A 1051 45.52 52.83 -40.60
C ARG A 1051 44.94 52.27 -41.90
N SER A 1052 44.69 50.95 -41.96
CA SER A 1052 44.04 50.31 -43.10
C SER A 1052 42.61 50.82 -43.31
N LYS A 1053 41.81 50.95 -42.22
CA LYS A 1053 40.47 51.55 -42.27
C LYS A 1053 40.48 53.02 -42.68
N MET A 1054 41.41 53.82 -42.16
CA MET A 1054 41.58 55.22 -42.57
C MET A 1054 41.89 55.33 -44.07
N SER A 1055 42.75 54.46 -44.60
CA SER A 1055 43.05 54.41 -46.03
C SER A 1055 41.84 54.01 -46.88
N LYS A 1056 41.05 53.01 -46.44
CA LYS A 1056 39.83 52.56 -47.13
C LYS A 1056 38.71 53.61 -47.13
N LEU A 1057 38.59 54.36 -46.04
CA LEU A 1057 37.57 55.41 -45.88
C LEU A 1057 38.02 56.79 -46.42
N GLY A 1058 39.22 56.87 -47.03
CA GLY A 1058 39.76 58.12 -47.58
C GLY A 1058 40.08 59.18 -46.52
N ILE A 1059 40.35 58.78 -45.28
CA ILE A 1059 40.67 59.69 -44.16
C ILE A 1059 42.18 59.98 -44.19
N LYS A 1060 42.55 61.19 -44.63
CA LYS A 1060 43.93 61.71 -44.57
C LYS A 1060 43.96 62.97 -43.73
N ARG A 1061 45.08 63.20 -43.04
CA ARG A 1061 45.34 64.47 -42.36
C ARG A 1061 45.71 65.49 -43.43
N SER A 1062 44.88 66.52 -43.59
CA SER A 1062 45.20 67.72 -44.37
C SER A 1062 46.17 68.60 -43.61
#